data_AF-A0A8B8HUV9-F1
#
_entry.id   AF-A0A8B8HUV9-F1
#
_cell.length_a   1.000
_cell.length_b   1.000
_cell.length_c   1.000
_cell.angle_alpha   90.00
_cell.angle_beta   90.00
_cell.angle_gamma   90.00
#
_symmetry.space_group_name_H-M   'P 1'
#
loop_
_entity.id
_entity.type
_entity.pdbx_description
1 polymer ?
#
loop_
_entity_poly.entity_id
_entity_poly.type
_entity_poly.pdbx_seq_one_letter_code
_entity_poly.pdbx_strand_id
1 'polypeptide(L)'
;MTNSEYLNHITILSQSQFYEWFKIAKKTGFVQVWAILKHIIIIYSSAKQQALLNSGSKVFPPSSSPREQADRLAAKLRTVLDGIADVVRPVSKAGLKVTEVDDSITAEKLAAAIARSGDCSSDAVKCGVMQRGPGYMDMVRVTGPLATAKKLAVAGRLLIGLSSAKVFVVEQRPMRCCKCMGLGHTRALCPLKVERVACATAVARTVTSRRNTVNTCTSTTGAATQLFASAINFLAATQCIIPERQRHYAGDHETYDFIIIGGGSAGSVVASRLSEIKKWNILLLEAGSEPPIESDIPYLGQYLFQSKYDWQYYTQNDGVMHKAFKAGSVYWPRGKMLGGCSSMNGMIYVRGRDCDFQAWENAGNPNWTPENVNFYFKKAESLQDIELLKDPDIRDTYGYDGPQVINTFNITYREITEKVLESWDYIGFKRVADINAHGFNGLGISGTLRSTAANGRRYSTYRSYLDPNRKRKNLKIVTNAFVTKVLITGNSHAYGVEVDIMKQKKTFYANFEVILSAGSVNTPQLLMLSGIGPAEHLLSKNISCIVNLPAVGRNLHDHSLIPIAIYGDDPGQENEEEKLFEVTKYMYNRTGLLAHNIITDISAFFSRNPDMAYPEFQSHLTVIRKNSQSIKNFFHNYQDDTQKSFIEFNTKKALYLFQFNLLHPLSRGSIYLKTSNPYDHPIINGNYFSEIRDLEATVDGIKMLTEIVNTPYFKSINAFVQRVNIPQCNKYDFKSDSYWQCYAINTCSTVYHPVGTAKMGPNPRDSVVNNFLKVYGVMRLRVIDASIMPSITSGNTNAPTIMIGEMGSDMIKAEYLSHY
;
A
#
# COMPACT_ATOMS: atom_id res chain seq x y z
N MET A 1 -39.97 29.44 2.43
CA MET A 1 -39.31 29.84 3.69
C MET A 1 -37.96 30.49 3.40
N THR A 2 -37.43 31.24 4.35
CA THR A 2 -36.18 32.04 4.23
C THR A 2 -35.10 31.51 5.19
N ASN A 3 -33.86 32.01 5.06
CA ASN A 3 -32.66 31.51 5.76
C ASN A 3 -32.67 31.60 7.31
N SER A 4 -33.76 32.00 7.95
CA SER A 4 -33.86 32.14 9.41
C SER A 4 -34.08 30.82 10.17
N GLU A 5 -34.56 29.76 9.52
CA GLU A 5 -35.00 28.54 10.22
C GLU A 5 -33.88 27.50 10.44
N TYR A 6 -32.71 27.66 9.80
CA TYR A 6 -31.62 26.67 9.83
C TYR A 6 -30.73 26.71 11.09
N LEU A 7 -30.94 27.67 12.01
CA LEU A 7 -30.01 27.94 13.13
C LEU A 7 -30.37 27.30 14.48
N ASN A 8 -31.57 26.70 14.62
CA ASN A 8 -32.11 26.33 15.94
C ASN A 8 -31.88 24.87 16.41
N HIS A 9 -31.15 24.02 15.67
CA HIS A 9 -31.01 22.59 16.00
C HIS A 9 -29.56 22.08 16.18
N ILE A 10 -28.65 22.90 16.70
CA ILE A 10 -27.38 22.42 17.29
C ILE A 10 -27.55 22.30 18.81
N THR A 11 -27.63 21.07 19.31
CA THR A 11 -27.76 20.78 20.74
C THR A 11 -26.39 20.91 21.43
N ILE A 12 -26.28 21.77 22.44
CA ILE A 12 -25.00 22.14 23.07
C ILE A 12 -24.75 21.30 24.33
N LEU A 13 -23.59 20.63 24.40
CA LEU A 13 -23.12 19.98 25.62
C LEU A 13 -22.85 21.00 26.73
N SER A 14 -23.30 20.70 27.95
CA SER A 14 -23.28 21.65 29.06
C SER A 14 -21.89 21.85 29.66
N GLN A 15 -21.63 23.06 30.18
CA GLN A 15 -20.30 23.48 30.65
C GLN A 15 -19.75 22.66 31.83
N SER A 16 -20.61 21.96 32.58
CA SER A 16 -20.22 21.05 33.67
C SER A 16 -19.59 19.76 33.17
N GLN A 17 -20.10 19.16 32.09
CA GLN A 17 -19.56 17.91 31.52
C GLN A 17 -18.12 18.11 31.01
N PHE A 18 -17.82 19.28 30.44
CA PHE A 18 -16.48 19.67 30.02
C PHE A 18 -15.50 19.81 31.21
N TYR A 19 -16.00 20.14 32.41
CA TYR A 19 -15.18 20.32 33.61
C TYR A 19 -14.72 18.99 34.23
N GLU A 20 -15.55 17.94 34.18
CA GLU A 20 -15.13 16.59 34.59
C GLU A 20 -14.12 15.98 33.61
N TRP A 21 -14.30 16.16 32.30
CA TRP A 21 -13.29 15.80 31.29
C TRP A 21 -11.95 16.47 31.57
N PHE A 22 -11.94 17.74 31.99
CA PHE A 22 -10.73 18.47 32.36
C PHE A 22 -10.04 17.88 33.61
N LYS A 23 -10.78 17.40 34.61
CA LYS A 23 -10.22 16.69 35.78
C LYS A 23 -9.58 15.36 35.39
N ILE A 24 -10.25 14.57 34.55
CA ILE A 24 -9.77 13.26 34.08
C ILE A 24 -8.46 13.42 33.29
N ALA A 25 -8.43 14.33 32.31
CA ALA A 25 -7.23 14.60 31.51
C ALA A 25 -6.03 15.09 32.33
N LYS A 26 -6.26 15.77 33.47
CA LYS A 26 -5.20 16.21 34.38
C LYS A 26 -4.58 15.06 35.19
N LYS A 27 -5.28 13.93 35.36
CA LYS A 27 -4.77 12.74 36.07
C LYS A 27 -3.92 11.80 35.21
N THR A 28 -4.01 11.88 33.88
CA THR A 28 -3.40 10.89 32.96
C THR A 28 -2.16 11.36 32.20
N GLY A 29 -1.74 12.61 32.36
CA GLY A 29 -0.38 13.07 31.98
C GLY A 29 -0.08 13.26 30.48
N PHE A 30 -1.06 13.13 29.57
CA PHE A 30 -0.82 13.20 28.12
C PHE A 30 -0.56 14.62 27.59
N VAL A 31 0.69 14.91 27.23
CA VAL A 31 1.16 16.23 26.75
C VAL A 31 0.63 16.60 25.35
N GLN A 32 0.29 15.64 24.48
CA GLN A 32 -0.24 15.96 23.14
C GLN A 32 -1.69 16.44 23.17
N VAL A 33 -2.51 15.97 24.12
CA VAL A 33 -3.90 16.43 24.31
C VAL A 33 -3.94 17.92 24.65
N TRP A 34 -2.91 18.44 25.34
CA TRP A 34 -2.76 19.87 25.63
C TRP A 34 -2.60 20.75 24.38
N ALA A 35 -2.00 20.26 23.30
CA ALA A 35 -1.86 21.02 22.07
C ALA A 35 -3.20 21.18 21.35
N ILE A 36 -3.99 20.12 21.32
CA ILE A 36 -5.33 20.08 20.71
C ILE A 36 -6.33 20.89 21.56
N LEU A 37 -6.34 20.68 22.88
CA LEU A 37 -7.16 21.49 23.79
C LEU A 37 -6.79 22.99 23.74
N LYS A 38 -5.50 23.35 23.59
CA LYS A 38 -5.12 24.75 23.33
C LYS A 38 -5.77 25.30 22.07
N HIS A 39 -5.78 24.57 20.96
CA HIS A 39 -6.39 25.02 19.71
C HIS A 39 -7.92 25.13 19.83
N ILE A 40 -8.57 24.15 20.47
CA ILE A 40 -10.01 24.21 20.75
C ILE A 40 -10.35 25.41 21.65
N ILE A 41 -9.58 25.65 22.72
CA ILE A 41 -9.76 26.82 23.60
C ILE A 41 -9.53 28.13 22.84
N ILE A 42 -8.53 28.20 21.95
CA ILE A 42 -8.29 29.38 21.10
C ILE A 42 -9.49 29.63 20.17
N ILE A 43 -9.97 28.60 19.46
CA ILE A 43 -11.14 28.69 18.56
C ILE A 43 -12.41 29.08 19.33
N TYR A 44 -12.66 28.47 20.49
CA TYR A 44 -13.83 28.78 21.33
C TYR A 44 -13.74 30.18 21.94
N SER A 45 -12.53 30.65 22.28
CA SER A 45 -12.30 32.03 22.74
C SER A 45 -12.49 33.05 21.61
N SER A 46 -12.09 32.71 20.38
CA SER A 46 -12.35 33.50 19.17
C SER A 46 -13.85 33.59 18.89
N ALA A 47 -14.59 32.47 18.91
CA ALA A 47 -16.04 32.47 18.74
C ALA A 47 -16.76 33.29 19.82
N LYS A 48 -16.33 33.20 21.08
CA LYS A 48 -16.92 33.98 22.19
C LYS A 48 -16.53 35.46 22.12
N GLN A 49 -15.35 35.81 21.59
CA GLN A 49 -15.02 37.19 21.22
C GLN A 49 -15.87 37.69 20.04
N GLN A 50 -16.14 36.86 19.03
CA GLN A 50 -17.04 37.19 17.92
C GLN A 50 -18.44 37.59 18.45
N ALA A 51 -18.99 36.80 19.38
CA ALA A 51 -20.27 37.10 20.02
C ALA A 51 -20.25 38.41 20.84
N LEU A 52 -19.17 38.68 21.58
CA LEU A 52 -19.01 39.93 22.33
C LEU A 52 -18.77 41.15 21.42
N LEU A 53 -18.09 41.00 20.29
CA LEU A 53 -17.90 42.04 19.28
C LEU A 53 -19.20 42.40 18.56
N ASN A 54 -20.08 41.41 18.32
CA ASN A 54 -21.42 41.63 17.77
C ASN A 54 -22.33 42.43 18.72
N SER A 55 -22.03 42.49 20.02
CA SER A 55 -22.82 43.21 21.04
C SER A 55 -22.42 44.70 21.25
N GLY A 56 -21.72 45.31 20.28
CA GLY A 56 -21.52 46.76 20.18
C GLY A 56 -20.73 47.46 21.30
N SER A 57 -20.20 46.70 22.27
CA SER A 57 -19.71 47.24 23.55
C SER A 57 -18.20 47.51 23.55
N LYS A 58 -17.82 48.78 23.49
CA LYS A 58 -16.41 49.22 23.53
C LYS A 58 -15.78 49.03 24.93
N VAL A 59 -14.80 48.14 25.06
CA VAL A 59 -13.89 48.11 26.24
C VAL A 59 -12.45 47.81 25.82
N PHE A 60 -11.59 48.84 25.94
CA PHE A 60 -10.18 48.87 26.41
C PHE A 60 -9.40 50.03 25.77
N PRO A 61 -8.45 50.69 26.49
CA PRO A 61 -8.00 52.06 26.17
C PRO A 61 -6.84 52.15 25.14
N PRO A 62 -6.75 53.26 24.37
CA PRO A 62 -5.80 53.42 23.27
C PRO A 62 -4.50 54.16 23.66
N SER A 63 -3.61 53.56 24.46
CA SER A 63 -2.36 54.23 24.88
C SER A 63 -1.19 53.27 25.19
N SER A 64 -0.66 52.59 24.17
CA SER A 64 0.62 51.87 24.26
C SER A 64 1.30 51.78 22.90
N SER A 65 2.58 52.07 22.82
CA SER A 65 3.36 51.92 21.59
C SER A 65 3.51 50.44 21.18
N PRO A 66 3.72 50.12 19.88
CA PRO A 66 4.02 48.75 19.45
C PRO A 66 5.23 48.12 20.15
N ARG A 67 6.15 48.97 20.64
CA ARG A 67 7.33 48.58 21.41
C ARG A 67 6.91 48.02 22.78
N GLU A 68 6.06 48.74 23.52
CA GLU A 68 5.50 48.24 24.78
C GLU A 68 4.62 47.01 24.59
N GLN A 69 3.85 46.91 23.51
CA GLN A 69 3.02 45.73 23.25
C GLN A 69 3.89 44.49 23.03
N ALA A 70 4.98 44.62 22.25
CA ALA A 70 5.97 43.57 22.08
C ALA A 70 6.71 43.24 23.40
N ASP A 71 7.05 44.24 24.21
CA ASP A 71 7.78 44.03 25.48
C ASP A 71 6.88 43.44 26.58
N ARG A 72 5.57 43.78 26.62
CA ARG A 72 4.57 43.12 27.47
C ARG A 72 4.31 41.67 27.02
N LEU A 73 4.34 41.39 25.71
CA LEU A 73 4.22 40.03 25.17
C LEU A 73 5.48 39.20 25.49
N ALA A 74 6.67 39.78 25.35
CA ALA A 74 7.93 39.13 25.71
C ALA A 74 8.03 38.86 27.22
N ALA A 75 7.53 39.77 28.07
CA ALA A 75 7.43 39.55 29.51
C ALA A 75 6.52 38.36 29.85
N LYS A 76 5.33 38.28 29.24
CA LYS A 76 4.41 37.12 29.39
C LYS A 76 5.01 35.82 28.85
N LEU A 77 5.76 35.86 27.74
CA LEU A 77 6.43 34.69 27.19
C LEU A 77 7.56 34.20 28.11
N ARG A 78 8.32 35.10 28.75
CA ARG A 78 9.28 34.73 29.79
C ARG A 78 8.62 34.03 30.98
N THR A 79 7.45 34.48 31.45
CA THR A 79 6.71 33.78 32.52
C THR A 79 6.15 32.41 32.12
N VAL A 80 6.20 32.04 30.83
CA VAL A 80 5.66 30.79 30.27
C VAL A 80 6.75 29.85 29.76
N LEU A 81 7.98 30.36 29.54
CA LEU A 81 9.11 29.64 28.94
C LEU A 81 10.38 29.66 29.80
N ASP A 82 10.26 30.10 31.06
CA ASP A 82 11.40 30.18 31.98
C ASP A 82 12.06 28.81 32.16
N GLY A 83 13.39 28.77 32.07
CA GLY A 83 14.18 27.54 32.06
C GLY A 83 14.09 26.66 30.79
N ILE A 84 13.31 27.02 29.76
CA ILE A 84 13.11 26.17 28.56
C ILE A 84 13.87 26.69 27.32
N ALA A 85 13.81 27.98 26.99
CA ALA A 85 14.50 28.53 25.82
C ALA A 85 14.72 30.05 25.87
N ASP A 86 15.86 30.51 25.33
CA ASP A 86 16.19 31.93 25.21
C ASP A 86 15.44 32.61 24.04
N VAL A 87 14.73 33.70 24.32
CA VAL A 87 13.84 34.37 23.34
C VAL A 87 14.57 35.52 22.62
N VAL A 88 14.91 35.33 21.35
CA VAL A 88 15.61 36.31 20.50
C VAL A 88 14.62 37.04 19.57
N ARG A 89 14.78 38.37 19.40
CA ARG A 89 13.95 39.18 18.48
C ARG A 89 14.28 38.90 16.99
N PRO A 90 13.30 38.97 16.08
CA PRO A 90 13.55 38.97 14.63
C PRO A 90 14.40 40.18 14.19
N VAL A 91 15.23 39.98 13.16
CA VAL A 91 16.14 41.01 12.62
C VAL A 91 15.99 41.10 11.10
N SER A 92 15.81 42.30 10.55
CA SER A 92 15.53 42.51 9.11
C SER A 92 16.78 42.48 8.20
N LYS A 93 17.98 42.53 8.79
CA LYS A 93 19.27 42.50 8.09
C LYS A 93 20.16 41.38 8.63
N ALA A 94 21.07 40.90 7.80
CA ALA A 94 22.05 39.86 8.14
C ALA A 94 23.45 40.22 7.60
N GLY A 95 24.47 39.57 8.17
CA GLY A 95 25.85 39.66 7.73
C GLY A 95 26.23 38.51 6.79
N LEU A 96 26.87 38.84 5.67
CA LEU A 96 27.54 37.91 4.78
C LEU A 96 29.06 38.05 4.95
N LYS A 97 29.78 36.94 4.83
CA LYS A 97 31.23 36.88 4.59
C LYS A 97 31.44 36.49 3.13
N VAL A 98 32.10 37.34 2.36
CA VAL A 98 32.56 37.02 1.00
C VAL A 98 34.07 36.76 1.03
N THR A 99 34.51 35.71 0.35
CA THR A 99 35.92 35.28 0.23
C THR A 99 36.21 34.83 -1.21
N GLU A 100 37.49 34.60 -1.54
CA GLU A 100 37.91 34.34 -2.94
C GLU A 100 37.53 35.51 -3.86
N VAL A 101 37.69 36.75 -3.36
CA VAL A 101 37.47 37.96 -4.15
C VAL A 101 38.78 38.35 -4.83
N ASP A 102 38.71 38.58 -6.14
CA ASP A 102 39.82 39.04 -6.96
C ASP A 102 40.25 40.48 -6.59
N ASP A 103 41.55 40.74 -6.58
CA ASP A 103 42.15 42.00 -6.13
C ASP A 103 41.74 43.23 -6.96
N SER A 104 41.20 43.05 -8.17
CA SER A 104 40.67 44.12 -9.04
C SER A 104 39.22 44.54 -8.74
N ILE A 105 38.53 43.81 -7.85
CA ILE A 105 37.12 44.05 -7.51
C ILE A 105 37.00 45.09 -6.39
N THR A 106 36.35 46.21 -6.68
CA THR A 106 36.06 47.25 -5.69
C THR A 106 34.81 46.92 -4.86
N ALA A 107 34.68 47.57 -3.70
CA ALA A 107 33.56 47.36 -2.78
C ALA A 107 32.19 47.69 -3.40
N GLU A 108 32.12 48.66 -4.31
CA GLU A 108 30.90 49.05 -5.03
C GLU A 108 30.51 47.99 -6.06
N LYS A 109 31.47 47.45 -6.82
CA LYS A 109 31.23 46.35 -7.77
C LYS A 109 30.69 45.10 -7.06
N LEU A 110 31.25 44.78 -5.89
CA LEU A 110 30.77 43.70 -5.03
C LEU A 110 29.36 43.98 -4.46
N ALA A 111 29.11 45.19 -3.95
CA ALA A 111 27.79 45.60 -3.44
C ALA A 111 26.71 45.48 -4.54
N ALA A 112 27.00 45.98 -5.74
CA ALA A 112 26.09 45.91 -6.89
C ALA A 112 25.84 44.47 -7.37
N ALA A 113 26.84 43.58 -7.30
CA ALA A 113 26.65 42.15 -7.62
C ALA A 113 25.73 41.47 -6.60
N ILE A 114 25.97 41.67 -5.31
CA ILE A 114 25.12 41.16 -4.20
C ILE A 114 23.69 41.68 -4.33
N ALA A 115 23.53 42.96 -4.64
CA ALA A 115 22.23 43.62 -4.82
C ALA A 115 21.42 43.00 -5.96
N ARG A 116 22.03 42.84 -7.15
CA ARG A 116 21.39 42.21 -8.32
C ARG A 116 21.00 40.76 -8.06
N SER A 117 21.94 39.92 -7.61
CA SER A 117 21.65 38.49 -7.36
C SER A 117 20.66 38.28 -6.20
N GLY A 118 20.58 39.26 -5.30
CA GLY A 118 19.74 39.29 -4.11
C GLY A 118 18.39 40.00 -4.22
N ASP A 119 17.99 40.46 -5.42
CA ASP A 119 16.78 41.25 -5.72
C ASP A 119 16.55 42.44 -4.77
N CYS A 120 17.57 43.28 -4.55
CA CYS A 120 17.44 44.50 -3.75
C CYS A 120 18.24 45.69 -4.33
N SER A 121 17.97 46.92 -3.88
CA SER A 121 18.79 48.09 -4.23
C SER A 121 20.22 47.93 -3.70
N SER A 122 21.19 48.48 -4.44
CA SER A 122 22.58 48.67 -4.01
C SER A 122 22.68 49.32 -2.64
N ASP A 123 21.82 50.30 -2.35
CA ASP A 123 21.92 51.15 -1.17
C ASP A 123 21.47 50.42 0.11
N ALA A 124 20.76 49.30 -0.06
CA ALA A 124 20.43 48.38 1.01
C ALA A 124 21.61 47.47 1.43
N VAL A 125 22.67 47.40 0.60
CA VAL A 125 23.83 46.52 0.73
C VAL A 125 25.07 47.33 1.10
N LYS A 126 25.53 47.25 2.35
CA LYS A 126 26.76 47.92 2.80
C LYS A 126 27.91 46.93 2.92
N CYS A 127 28.91 47.07 2.04
CA CYS A 127 30.21 46.41 2.17
C CYS A 127 31.07 47.12 3.24
N GLY A 128 31.76 46.35 4.08
CA GLY A 128 32.82 46.84 4.95
C GLY A 128 34.18 46.90 4.23
N VAL A 129 35.20 47.36 4.95
CA VAL A 129 36.59 47.41 4.46
C VAL A 129 37.06 46.01 4.04
N MET A 130 37.63 45.92 2.84
CA MET A 130 38.18 44.68 2.29
C MET A 130 39.56 44.42 2.89
N GLN A 131 39.85 43.17 3.28
CA GLN A 131 41.13 42.78 3.88
C GLN A 131 41.87 41.79 2.97
N ARG A 132 43.15 42.09 2.67
CA ARG A 132 44.04 41.24 1.86
C ARG A 132 44.64 40.11 2.70
N GLY A 133 44.60 38.90 2.16
CA GLY A 133 45.41 37.76 2.59
C GLY A 133 46.58 37.52 1.63
N PRO A 134 47.44 36.51 1.91
CA PRO A 134 48.53 36.14 1.01
C PRO A 134 48.00 35.40 -0.23
N GLY A 135 47.68 36.16 -1.28
CA GLY A 135 47.32 35.64 -2.61
C GLY A 135 45.89 35.93 -3.09
N TYR A 136 44.97 36.28 -2.18
CA TYR A 136 43.57 36.66 -2.48
C TYR A 136 43.02 37.63 -1.42
N MET A 137 41.93 38.35 -1.71
CA MET A 137 41.20 39.08 -0.68
C MET A 137 40.31 38.14 0.15
N ASP A 138 40.63 38.05 1.44
CA ASP A 138 40.20 36.97 2.34
C ASP A 138 38.90 37.25 3.10
N MET A 139 38.51 38.53 3.21
CA MET A 139 37.26 38.89 3.85
C MET A 139 36.68 40.23 3.39
N VAL A 140 35.43 40.17 2.96
CA VAL A 140 34.51 41.33 3.02
C VAL A 140 33.31 40.93 3.87
N ARG A 141 33.01 41.75 4.90
CA ARG A 141 31.73 41.67 5.60
C ARG A 141 30.72 42.56 4.91
N VAL A 142 29.56 42.02 4.54
CA VAL A 142 28.50 42.78 3.87
C VAL A 142 27.21 42.68 4.68
N THR A 143 26.59 43.81 5.00
CA THR A 143 25.27 43.82 5.66
C THR A 143 24.17 44.23 4.68
N GLY A 144 23.19 43.34 4.51
CA GLY A 144 22.04 43.54 3.61
C GLY A 144 20.77 42.88 4.16
N PRO A 145 19.65 42.86 3.40
CA PRO A 145 18.40 42.24 3.82
C PRO A 145 18.55 40.75 4.14
N LEU A 146 17.84 40.26 5.16
CA LEU A 146 17.91 38.84 5.57
C LEU A 146 17.49 37.87 4.45
N ALA A 147 16.51 38.24 3.61
CA ALA A 147 16.06 37.43 2.47
C ALA A 147 17.17 37.27 1.42
N THR A 148 17.77 38.38 0.98
CA THR A 148 18.95 38.44 0.11
C THR A 148 20.09 37.56 0.64
N ALA A 149 20.41 37.67 1.94
CA ALA A 149 21.47 36.88 2.55
C ALA A 149 21.19 35.37 2.53
N LYS A 150 19.94 34.94 2.79
CA LYS A 150 19.53 33.53 2.68
C LYS A 150 19.55 33.02 1.24
N LYS A 151 19.09 33.82 0.27
CA LYS A 151 19.10 33.47 -1.16
C LYS A 151 20.53 33.20 -1.66
N LEU A 152 21.48 34.07 -1.28
CA LEU A 152 22.89 33.91 -1.65
C LEU A 152 23.58 32.76 -0.91
N ALA A 153 23.16 32.44 0.32
CA ALA A 153 23.68 31.28 1.06
C ALA A 153 23.40 29.94 0.35
N VAL A 154 22.19 29.80 -0.23
CA VAL A 154 21.80 28.59 -0.97
C VAL A 154 22.54 28.50 -2.31
N ALA A 155 22.89 29.63 -2.93
CA ALA A 155 23.68 29.65 -4.17
C ALA A 155 25.18 29.33 -3.94
N GLY A 156 25.73 29.60 -2.75
CA GLY A 156 27.10 29.28 -2.33
C GLY A 156 28.23 30.09 -3.01
N ARG A 157 28.05 30.49 -4.27
CA ARG A 157 28.94 31.40 -5.02
C ARG A 157 28.18 32.55 -5.66
N LEU A 158 28.90 33.66 -5.86
CA LEU A 158 28.44 34.90 -6.48
C LEU A 158 29.32 35.23 -7.69
N LEU A 159 28.70 35.58 -8.82
CA LEU A 159 29.40 36.05 -10.02
C LEU A 159 29.56 37.59 -9.98
N ILE A 160 30.76 38.06 -10.32
CA ILE A 160 31.16 39.47 -10.29
C ILE A 160 31.93 39.77 -11.58
N GLY A 161 31.20 40.08 -12.66
CA GLY A 161 31.79 40.17 -14.00
C GLY A 161 32.19 38.77 -14.48
N LEU A 162 33.46 38.61 -14.87
CA LEU A 162 34.03 37.31 -15.28
C LEU A 162 34.57 36.48 -14.10
N SER A 163 34.58 37.02 -12.87
CA SER A 163 35.14 36.37 -11.68
C SER A 163 34.04 35.81 -10.78
N SER A 164 34.37 34.84 -9.90
CA SER A 164 33.42 34.26 -8.93
C SER A 164 33.98 34.23 -7.51
N ALA A 165 33.20 34.65 -6.52
CA ALA A 165 33.56 34.63 -5.10
C ALA A 165 32.64 33.68 -4.31
N LYS A 166 33.13 33.11 -3.20
CA LYS A 166 32.31 32.31 -2.26
C LYS A 166 31.58 33.21 -1.27
N VAL A 167 30.34 32.83 -0.92
CA VAL A 167 29.49 33.59 -0.01
C VAL A 167 28.99 32.71 1.13
N PHE A 168 29.24 33.14 2.36
CA PHE A 168 28.79 32.49 3.59
C PHE A 168 27.92 33.46 4.40
N VAL A 169 26.88 32.97 5.07
CA VAL A 169 26.17 33.76 6.10
C VAL A 169 26.99 33.71 7.39
N VAL A 170 27.20 34.88 8.00
CA VAL A 170 27.77 34.97 9.34
C VAL A 170 26.61 34.91 10.33
N GLU A 171 26.59 33.90 11.19
CA GLU A 171 25.60 33.79 12.26
C GLU A 171 25.60 35.02 13.16
N GLN A 172 24.42 35.48 13.57
CA GLN A 172 24.31 36.70 14.34
C GLN A 172 24.72 36.45 15.80
N ARG A 173 25.78 37.13 16.25
CA ARG A 173 26.15 37.16 17.67
C ARG A 173 25.00 37.77 18.48
N PRO A 174 24.63 37.23 19.66
CA PRO A 174 23.50 37.74 20.42
C PRO A 174 23.73 39.18 20.88
N MET A 175 22.64 39.94 21.05
CA MET A 175 22.69 41.32 21.57
C MET A 175 23.44 41.37 22.90
N ARG A 176 24.48 42.20 23.01
CA ARG A 176 25.02 42.65 24.30
C ARG A 176 24.42 43.99 24.70
N CYS A 177 24.01 44.08 25.96
CA CYS A 177 23.52 45.30 26.58
C CYS A 177 24.67 46.28 26.81
N CYS A 178 24.65 47.43 26.14
CA CYS A 178 25.65 48.49 26.29
C CYS A 178 25.69 49.16 27.69
N LYS A 179 24.79 48.80 28.62
CA LYS A 179 24.80 49.27 30.01
C LYS A 179 25.57 48.34 30.97
N CYS A 180 25.74 47.05 30.62
CA CYS A 180 26.33 46.04 31.53
C CYS A 180 27.16 44.94 30.83
N MET A 181 27.28 44.98 29.50
CA MET A 181 27.92 43.96 28.64
C MET A 181 27.30 42.54 28.68
N GLY A 182 26.26 42.30 29.48
CA GLY A 182 25.49 41.06 29.50
C GLY A 182 24.71 40.82 28.19
N LEU A 183 24.46 39.56 27.85
CA LEU A 183 23.77 39.15 26.63
C LEU A 183 22.23 39.26 26.75
N GLY A 184 21.52 39.09 25.62
CA GLY A 184 20.07 38.86 25.56
C GLY A 184 19.15 40.06 25.80
N HIS A 185 19.68 41.27 26.05
CA HIS A 185 18.84 42.45 26.36
C HIS A 185 19.47 43.79 25.93
N THR A 186 18.68 44.87 26.02
CA THR A 186 19.11 46.25 25.71
C THR A 186 19.17 47.10 26.99
N ARG A 187 19.84 48.27 26.90
CA ARG A 187 19.96 49.26 28.00
C ARG A 187 18.65 49.58 28.72
N ALA A 188 17.54 49.64 28.00
CA ALA A 188 16.21 49.99 28.54
C ALA A 188 15.61 48.89 29.44
N LEU A 189 16.10 47.65 29.35
CA LEU A 189 15.67 46.51 30.17
C LEU A 189 16.81 45.99 31.07
N CYS A 190 17.83 46.81 31.32
CA CYS A 190 18.97 46.45 32.14
C CYS A 190 18.71 46.80 33.63
N PRO A 191 18.86 45.86 34.57
CA PRO A 191 18.55 46.10 35.99
C PRO A 191 19.55 47.03 36.71
N LEU A 192 20.73 47.26 36.13
CA LEU A 192 21.70 48.25 36.64
C LEU A 192 21.13 49.68 36.49
N LYS A 193 21.10 50.44 37.59
CA LYS A 193 20.45 51.76 37.63
C LYS A 193 21.29 52.90 37.02
N VAL A 194 22.62 52.81 36.98
CA VAL A 194 23.54 53.90 36.55
C VAL A 194 23.85 53.87 35.04
N GLU A 195 23.97 55.04 34.41
CA GLU A 195 23.95 55.24 32.95
C GLU A 195 25.33 55.50 32.26
N ARG A 196 25.40 55.23 30.95
CA ARG A 196 26.32 55.83 29.96
C ARG A 196 25.53 56.09 28.64
N VAL A 197 25.59 57.30 28.05
CA VAL A 197 24.74 57.87 26.95
C VAL A 197 25.04 57.25 25.55
N ALA A 198 24.26 57.32 24.43
CA ALA A 198 22.98 57.96 23.98
C ALA A 198 22.18 56.96 23.06
N CYS A 199 21.33 57.18 22.02
CA CYS A 199 20.63 58.24 21.22
C CYS A 199 19.29 57.60 20.67
N ALA A 200 18.23 58.17 20.03
CA ALA A 200 17.97 59.23 19.01
C ALA A 200 18.34 58.83 17.54
N THR A 201 17.55 58.93 16.44
CA THR A 201 16.12 59.28 16.08
C THR A 201 15.74 58.43 14.79
N ALA A 202 14.82 58.59 13.78
CA ALA A 202 13.64 59.38 13.27
C ALA A 202 12.94 58.49 12.14
N VAL A 203 11.94 58.78 11.25
CA VAL A 203 10.98 59.88 10.92
C VAL A 203 9.72 59.30 10.14
N ALA A 204 8.90 60.08 9.38
CA ALA A 204 7.64 59.68 8.64
C ALA A 204 7.77 59.70 7.07
N ARG A 205 6.77 59.74 6.13
CA ARG A 205 5.31 60.13 6.09
C ARG A 205 4.58 59.78 4.72
N THR A 206 3.26 59.44 4.71
CA THR A 206 2.26 59.47 3.56
C THR A 206 2.46 58.55 2.32
N VAL A 207 1.51 58.18 1.42
CA VAL A 207 0.33 58.81 0.72
C VAL A 207 -0.87 57.81 0.49
N THR A 208 -2.03 58.24 -0.04
CA THR A 208 -3.32 57.50 -0.21
C THR A 208 -3.86 57.33 -1.66
N SER A 209 -4.65 56.28 -1.99
CA SER A 209 -6.09 56.38 -2.43
C SER A 209 -6.76 55.14 -3.10
N ARG A 210 -8.11 55.06 -2.95
CA ARG A 210 -9.20 54.48 -3.80
C ARG A 210 -9.29 52.97 -4.24
N ARG A 211 -10.41 52.35 -3.79
CA ARG A 211 -11.43 51.50 -4.52
C ARG A 211 -10.93 50.37 -5.48
N ASN A 212 -11.35 49.11 -5.40
CA ASN A 212 -12.73 48.57 -5.25
C ASN A 212 -12.73 47.06 -4.87
N THR A 213 -13.92 46.43 -4.76
CA THR A 213 -14.17 45.07 -4.23
C THR A 213 -13.66 43.89 -5.05
N VAL A 214 -12.89 43.00 -4.40
CA VAL A 214 -12.81 41.55 -4.69
C VAL A 214 -12.76 40.81 -3.35
N ASN A 215 -13.34 39.60 -3.27
CA ASN A 215 -13.38 38.80 -2.04
C ASN A 215 -11.96 38.53 -1.50
N THR A 216 -11.70 38.94 -0.26
CA THR A 216 -10.39 38.79 0.40
C THR A 216 -10.48 37.82 1.58
N CYS A 217 -9.76 36.70 1.48
CA CYS A 217 -9.41 35.91 2.65
C CYS A 217 -8.57 36.77 3.60
N THR A 218 -8.78 36.66 4.92
CA THR A 218 -8.02 37.42 5.91
C THR A 218 -6.52 37.13 5.80
N SER A 219 -5.71 38.18 5.77
CA SER A 219 -4.26 38.08 5.57
C SER A 219 -3.57 37.34 6.73
N THR A 220 -2.97 36.19 6.43
CA THR A 220 -2.01 35.55 7.35
C THR A 220 -0.72 36.38 7.39
N THR A 221 0.07 36.28 8.46
CA THR A 221 1.39 36.93 8.55
C THR A 221 2.47 36.27 7.68
N GLY A 222 2.08 35.43 6.71
CA GLY A 222 2.96 34.50 6.00
C GLY A 222 3.42 33.32 6.86
N ALA A 223 3.70 33.54 8.15
CA ALA A 223 4.27 32.54 9.06
C ALA A 223 3.40 31.29 9.23
N ALA A 224 2.07 31.42 9.33
CA ALA A 224 1.17 30.27 9.42
C ALA A 224 1.21 29.42 8.13
N THR A 225 1.11 30.08 6.97
CA THR A 225 1.18 29.45 5.65
C THR A 225 2.56 28.82 5.41
N GLN A 226 3.64 29.46 5.85
CA GLN A 226 5.01 28.93 5.77
C GLN A 226 5.22 27.74 6.70
N LEU A 227 4.73 27.77 7.94
CA LEU A 227 4.80 26.63 8.85
C LEU A 227 4.01 25.42 8.31
N PHE A 228 2.83 25.66 7.75
CA PHE A 228 2.01 24.61 7.13
C PHE A 228 2.67 24.06 5.86
N ALA A 229 3.20 24.92 4.99
CA ALA A 229 3.97 24.50 3.81
C ALA A 229 5.29 23.80 4.19
N SER A 230 5.96 24.21 5.26
CA SER A 230 7.15 23.51 5.79
C SER A 230 6.78 22.16 6.41
N ALA A 231 5.62 22.01 7.05
CA ALA A 231 5.13 20.73 7.54
C ALA A 231 4.75 19.79 6.38
N ILE A 232 4.07 20.28 5.34
CA ILE A 232 3.77 19.54 4.11
C ILE A 232 5.06 19.14 3.38
N ASN A 233 5.99 20.08 3.19
CA ASN A 233 7.29 19.81 2.56
C ASN A 233 8.14 18.86 3.41
N PHE A 234 8.04 18.91 4.74
CA PHE A 234 8.69 17.93 5.62
C PHE A 234 8.07 16.54 5.45
N LEU A 235 6.74 16.42 5.44
CA LEU A 235 6.05 15.15 5.21
C LEU A 235 6.39 14.56 3.84
N ALA A 236 6.34 15.36 2.78
CA ALA A 236 6.77 14.97 1.43
C ALA A 236 8.27 14.60 1.39
N ALA A 237 9.14 15.38 2.05
CA ALA A 237 10.57 15.03 2.16
C ALA A 237 10.79 13.74 2.96
N THR A 238 9.95 13.41 3.96
CA THR A 238 10.04 12.13 4.68
C THR A 238 9.58 10.93 3.84
N GLN A 239 8.71 11.12 2.85
CA GLN A 239 8.46 10.11 1.81
C GLN A 239 9.70 9.96 0.89
N CYS A 240 10.42 11.05 0.65
CA CYS A 240 11.70 11.04 -0.07
C CYS A 240 12.93 10.67 0.79
N ILE A 241 12.78 10.22 2.05
CA ILE A 241 13.86 9.52 2.78
C ILE A 241 13.92 8.08 2.26
N ILE A 242 14.29 7.98 0.98
CA ILE A 242 14.73 6.76 0.32
C ILE A 242 16.21 6.64 0.69
N PRO A 243 16.63 5.67 1.52
CA PRO A 243 18.05 5.36 1.64
C PRO A 243 18.54 4.94 0.26
N GLU A 244 19.74 5.33 -0.13
CA GLU A 244 20.34 4.87 -1.39
C GLU A 244 20.72 3.39 -1.24
N ARG A 245 19.71 2.53 -1.40
CA ARG A 245 19.78 1.09 -1.10
C ARG A 245 20.77 0.44 -2.07
N GLN A 246 21.84 -0.12 -1.51
CA GLN A 246 22.88 -0.80 -2.29
C GLN A 246 22.26 -1.81 -3.25
N ARG A 247 22.50 -1.63 -4.55
CA ARG A 247 22.30 -2.69 -5.53
C ARG A 247 23.31 -3.79 -5.22
N HIS A 248 22.85 -4.94 -4.74
CA HIS A 248 23.72 -6.08 -4.47
C HIS A 248 24.10 -6.77 -5.79
N TYR A 249 25.07 -6.18 -6.50
CA TYR A 249 25.66 -6.78 -7.69
C TYR A 249 26.16 -8.19 -7.38
N ALA A 250 25.60 -9.18 -8.10
CA ALA A 250 26.16 -10.50 -8.23
C ALA A 250 27.09 -10.51 -9.45
N GLY A 251 28.32 -11.00 -9.28
CA GLY A 251 29.26 -11.31 -10.35
C GLY A 251 28.64 -12.31 -11.32
N ASP A 252 29.01 -12.20 -12.59
CA ASP A 252 28.62 -13.21 -13.57
C ASP A 252 29.39 -14.52 -13.32
N HIS A 253 28.76 -15.67 -13.55
CA HIS A 253 29.28 -17.01 -13.24
C HIS A 253 29.52 -17.29 -11.72
N GLU A 254 28.95 -16.48 -10.82
CA GLU A 254 28.94 -16.80 -9.37
C GLU A 254 28.20 -18.11 -9.08
N THR A 255 28.70 -18.88 -8.10
CA THR A 255 28.11 -20.15 -7.65
C THR A 255 27.50 -19.98 -6.26
N TYR A 256 26.31 -20.53 -6.07
CA TYR A 256 25.54 -20.52 -4.83
C TYR A 256 25.10 -21.94 -4.48
N ASP A 257 24.69 -22.18 -3.24
CA ASP A 257 24.24 -23.50 -2.82
C ASP A 257 22.81 -23.76 -3.30
N PHE A 258 21.93 -22.76 -3.16
CA PHE A 258 20.56 -22.78 -3.66
C PHE A 258 20.23 -21.52 -4.46
N ILE A 259 19.59 -21.70 -5.62
CA ILE A 259 19.07 -20.59 -6.44
C ILE A 259 17.53 -20.65 -6.43
N ILE A 260 16.88 -19.62 -5.89
CA ILE A 260 15.42 -19.45 -5.89
C ILE A 260 15.04 -18.48 -7.01
N ILE A 261 14.13 -18.91 -7.88
CA ILE A 261 13.62 -18.15 -9.02
C ILE A 261 12.23 -17.60 -8.69
N GLY A 262 12.10 -16.29 -8.56
CA GLY A 262 10.87 -15.59 -8.20
C GLY A 262 10.80 -15.28 -6.71
N GLY A 263 10.85 -14.00 -6.36
CA GLY A 263 10.65 -13.47 -5.01
C GLY A 263 9.19 -13.40 -4.60
N GLY A 264 8.36 -14.36 -5.05
CA GLY A 264 6.90 -14.36 -4.84
C GLY A 264 6.48 -14.69 -3.40
N SER A 265 5.20 -15.04 -3.21
CA SER A 265 4.66 -15.44 -1.91
C SER A 265 5.49 -16.58 -1.30
N ALA A 266 5.64 -17.71 -2.01
CA ALA A 266 6.43 -18.85 -1.56
C ALA A 266 7.95 -18.61 -1.60
N GLY A 267 8.49 -18.06 -2.70
CA GLY A 267 9.95 -17.88 -2.86
C GLY A 267 10.58 -16.94 -1.82
N SER A 268 9.82 -15.94 -1.34
CA SER A 268 10.22 -15.11 -0.20
C SER A 268 10.39 -15.92 1.09
N VAL A 269 9.52 -16.92 1.33
CA VAL A 269 9.62 -17.84 2.47
C VAL A 269 10.86 -18.73 2.30
N VAL A 270 10.99 -19.41 1.16
CA VAL A 270 12.08 -20.36 0.90
C VAL A 270 13.45 -19.71 1.05
N ALA A 271 13.70 -18.57 0.39
CA ALA A 271 14.99 -17.87 0.49
C ALA A 271 15.29 -17.38 1.93
N SER A 272 14.25 -16.99 2.67
CA SER A 272 14.38 -16.61 4.08
C SER A 272 14.65 -17.82 4.98
N ARG A 273 13.94 -18.93 4.82
CA ARG A 273 14.10 -20.13 5.65
C ARG A 273 15.41 -20.88 5.35
N LEU A 274 15.85 -20.99 4.10
CA LEU A 274 17.13 -21.62 3.78
C LEU A 274 18.33 -20.80 4.29
N SER A 275 18.26 -19.46 4.23
CA SER A 275 19.35 -18.60 4.72
C SER A 275 19.48 -18.54 6.25
N GLU A 276 18.57 -19.20 7.01
CA GLU A 276 18.75 -19.44 8.45
C GLU A 276 19.99 -20.32 8.70
N ILE A 277 20.30 -21.21 7.75
CA ILE A 277 21.48 -22.09 7.77
C ILE A 277 22.69 -21.31 7.28
N LYS A 278 23.47 -20.77 8.22
CA LYS A 278 24.65 -19.90 7.96
C LYS A 278 25.74 -20.55 7.07
N LYS A 279 25.75 -21.87 6.92
CA LYS A 279 26.65 -22.60 6.01
C LYS A 279 26.25 -22.48 4.52
N TRP A 280 25.00 -22.13 4.22
CA TRP A 280 24.45 -22.14 2.85
C TRP A 280 24.32 -20.75 2.25
N ASN A 281 24.82 -20.59 1.04
CA ASN A 281 24.78 -19.38 0.23
C ASN A 281 23.56 -19.41 -0.68
N ILE A 282 22.64 -18.48 -0.47
CA ILE A 282 21.32 -18.45 -1.10
C ILE A 282 21.24 -17.28 -2.09
N LEU A 283 20.89 -17.56 -3.34
CA LEU A 283 20.60 -16.55 -4.35
C LEU A 283 19.09 -16.50 -4.63
N LEU A 284 18.47 -15.34 -4.42
CA LEU A 284 17.10 -15.06 -4.84
C LEU A 284 17.10 -14.12 -6.04
N LEU A 285 16.48 -14.56 -7.14
CA LEU A 285 16.33 -13.80 -8.37
C LEU A 285 14.87 -13.37 -8.56
N GLU A 286 14.62 -12.07 -8.67
CA GLU A 286 13.27 -11.52 -8.92
C GLU A 286 13.27 -10.63 -10.17
N ALA A 287 12.34 -10.89 -11.08
CA ALA A 287 12.20 -10.17 -12.34
C ALA A 287 11.69 -8.72 -12.16
N GLY A 288 10.98 -8.45 -11.07
CA GLY A 288 10.54 -7.13 -10.64
C GLY A 288 11.52 -6.39 -9.72
N SER A 289 11.07 -5.26 -9.18
CA SER A 289 11.83 -4.40 -8.26
C SER A 289 11.40 -4.57 -6.79
N GLU A 290 11.95 -3.80 -5.85
CA GLU A 290 11.32 -3.65 -4.53
C GLU A 290 9.89 -3.06 -4.70
N PRO A 291 8.90 -3.50 -3.90
CA PRO A 291 7.54 -2.96 -3.98
C PRO A 291 7.48 -1.47 -3.63
N PRO A 292 6.58 -0.69 -4.25
CA PRO A 292 6.47 0.76 -4.02
C PRO A 292 5.55 1.08 -2.83
N ILE A 293 5.36 2.38 -2.52
CA ILE A 293 4.57 2.81 -1.35
C ILE A 293 3.07 2.44 -1.48
N GLU A 294 2.56 2.34 -2.70
CA GLU A 294 1.20 1.88 -3.02
C GLU A 294 0.96 0.41 -2.69
N SER A 295 2.04 -0.38 -2.52
CA SER A 295 1.97 -1.73 -1.95
C SER A 295 1.79 -1.67 -0.43
N ASP A 296 2.56 -0.82 0.24
CA ASP A 296 2.60 -0.72 1.70
C ASP A 296 1.30 -0.18 2.31
N ILE A 297 0.57 0.67 1.57
CA ILE A 297 -0.69 1.31 1.97
C ILE A 297 -1.90 0.50 1.45
N PRO A 298 -2.72 -0.13 2.32
CA PRO A 298 -3.80 -1.04 1.92
C PRO A 298 -4.76 -0.52 0.84
N TYR A 299 -5.23 0.72 0.95
CA TYR A 299 -6.19 1.33 0.01
C TYR A 299 -5.57 1.79 -1.32
N LEU A 300 -4.26 1.63 -1.54
CA LEU A 300 -3.60 2.05 -2.79
C LEU A 300 -3.23 0.87 -3.70
N GLY A 301 -3.44 -0.37 -3.26
CA GLY A 301 -3.01 -1.57 -3.98
C GLY A 301 -3.57 -1.70 -5.40
N GLN A 302 -4.76 -1.16 -5.69
CA GLN A 302 -5.33 -1.14 -7.03
C GLN A 302 -4.51 -0.33 -8.05
N TYR A 303 -3.70 0.64 -7.61
CA TYR A 303 -2.82 1.42 -8.51
C TYR A 303 -1.60 0.62 -9.00
N LEU A 304 -1.40 -0.61 -8.50
CA LEU A 304 -0.36 -1.54 -8.97
C LEU A 304 -0.80 -2.31 -10.23
N PHE A 305 -2.11 -2.43 -10.46
CA PHE A 305 -2.70 -3.13 -11.60
C PHE A 305 -2.42 -2.32 -12.88
N GLN A 306 -2.06 -3.00 -13.98
CA GLN A 306 -1.64 -2.39 -15.25
C GLN A 306 -0.41 -1.46 -15.14
N SER A 307 0.30 -1.50 -14.01
CA SER A 307 1.57 -0.79 -13.80
C SER A 307 2.78 -1.67 -14.17
N LYS A 308 4.00 -1.11 -14.10
CA LYS A 308 5.26 -1.87 -14.23
C LYS A 308 5.49 -2.92 -13.13
N TYR A 309 4.72 -2.88 -12.04
CA TYR A 309 4.76 -3.84 -10.94
C TYR A 309 3.76 -5.01 -11.12
N ASP A 310 3.05 -5.03 -12.25
CA ASP A 310 2.19 -6.12 -12.71
C ASP A 310 2.82 -6.76 -13.96
N TRP A 311 2.59 -8.06 -14.13
CA TRP A 311 2.91 -8.78 -15.37
C TRP A 311 1.92 -8.54 -16.50
N GLN A 312 0.68 -8.14 -16.21
CA GLN A 312 -0.32 -7.76 -17.21
C GLN A 312 -0.70 -8.88 -18.19
N TYR A 313 -0.95 -10.10 -17.68
CA TYR A 313 -1.43 -11.20 -18.53
C TYR A 313 -2.90 -11.01 -18.93
N TYR A 314 -3.28 -11.70 -20.00
CA TYR A 314 -4.67 -11.85 -20.44
C TYR A 314 -4.90 -13.30 -20.85
N THR A 315 -6.12 -13.80 -20.69
CA THR A 315 -6.50 -15.10 -21.25
C THR A 315 -6.53 -15.06 -22.78
N GLN A 316 -6.47 -16.23 -23.43
CA GLN A 316 -6.90 -16.34 -24.82
C GLN A 316 -8.40 -15.96 -24.93
N ASN A 317 -8.75 -15.31 -26.04
CA ASN A 317 -10.13 -15.10 -26.47
C ASN A 317 -10.54 -16.29 -27.35
N ASP A 318 -11.64 -16.96 -27.00
CA ASP A 318 -12.16 -18.15 -27.67
C ASP A 318 -13.34 -17.87 -28.62
N GLY A 319 -13.81 -16.63 -28.69
CA GLY A 319 -14.97 -16.23 -29.48
C GLY A 319 -16.32 -16.71 -28.92
N VAL A 320 -16.37 -17.33 -27.74
CA VAL A 320 -17.55 -17.91 -27.09
C VAL A 320 -17.86 -17.21 -25.77
N MET A 321 -16.88 -17.17 -24.87
CA MET A 321 -16.96 -16.66 -23.50
C MET A 321 -16.68 -15.15 -23.44
N HIS A 322 -16.86 -14.54 -22.26
CA HIS A 322 -16.33 -13.22 -21.92
C HIS A 322 -16.77 -12.05 -22.84
N LYS A 323 -17.86 -12.17 -23.60
CA LYS A 323 -18.27 -11.17 -24.61
C LYS A 323 -18.77 -9.85 -24.03
N ALA A 324 -18.99 -9.78 -22.71
CA ALA A 324 -19.23 -8.52 -22.02
C ALA A 324 -17.95 -7.71 -21.80
N PHE A 325 -16.74 -8.27 -22.04
CA PHE A 325 -15.46 -7.56 -21.96
C PHE A 325 -15.00 -7.02 -23.31
N LYS A 326 -14.33 -5.86 -23.31
CA LYS A 326 -13.85 -5.14 -24.50
C LYS A 326 -12.91 -5.96 -25.40
N ALA A 327 -12.05 -6.78 -24.81
CA ALA A 327 -11.10 -7.63 -25.53
C ALA A 327 -11.63 -9.05 -25.81
N GLY A 328 -12.80 -9.43 -25.28
CA GLY A 328 -13.26 -10.82 -25.24
C GLY A 328 -12.33 -11.78 -24.47
N SER A 329 -11.54 -11.25 -23.54
CA SER A 329 -10.61 -11.99 -22.70
C SER A 329 -10.55 -11.40 -21.29
N VAL A 330 -10.10 -12.21 -20.33
CA VAL A 330 -10.00 -11.81 -18.92
C VAL A 330 -8.59 -11.33 -18.62
N TYR A 331 -8.48 -10.16 -17.99
CA TYR A 331 -7.24 -9.58 -17.48
C TYR A 331 -6.77 -10.32 -16.22
N TRP A 332 -5.52 -10.80 -16.23
CA TRP A 332 -4.87 -11.62 -15.20
C TRP A 332 -3.66 -10.90 -14.57
N PRO A 333 -3.90 -9.96 -13.62
CA PRO A 333 -2.84 -9.30 -12.86
C PRO A 333 -2.02 -10.30 -12.04
N ARG A 334 -0.69 -10.16 -12.04
CA ARG A 334 0.25 -10.91 -11.19
C ARG A 334 1.40 -10.00 -10.77
N GLY A 335 1.78 -10.05 -9.50
CA GLY A 335 2.80 -9.15 -8.96
C GLY A 335 4.21 -9.43 -9.51
N LYS A 336 4.85 -8.39 -10.04
CA LYS A 336 6.21 -8.34 -10.59
C LYS A 336 7.08 -7.43 -9.73
N MET A 337 7.37 -7.92 -8.51
CA MET A 337 8.14 -7.24 -7.46
C MET A 337 8.44 -8.24 -6.33
N LEU A 338 9.33 -7.89 -5.40
CA LEU A 338 9.53 -8.71 -4.20
C LEU A 338 8.22 -8.84 -3.39
N GLY A 339 7.96 -10.05 -2.89
CA GLY A 339 6.69 -10.51 -2.34
C GLY A 339 5.68 -10.97 -3.40
N GLY A 340 5.93 -10.68 -4.68
CA GLY A 340 5.07 -11.01 -5.82
C GLY A 340 3.62 -10.59 -5.60
N CYS A 341 2.70 -11.55 -5.73
CA CYS A 341 1.27 -11.28 -5.56
C CYS A 341 0.88 -10.87 -4.14
N SER A 342 1.61 -11.29 -3.08
CA SER A 342 1.32 -10.81 -1.71
C SER A 342 1.53 -9.31 -1.55
N SER A 343 2.36 -8.69 -2.40
CA SER A 343 2.58 -7.25 -2.46
C SER A 343 1.48 -6.47 -3.21
N MET A 344 0.49 -7.12 -3.82
CA MET A 344 -0.65 -6.44 -4.47
C MET A 344 -2.04 -7.04 -4.21
N ASN A 345 -2.15 -8.22 -3.59
CA ASN A 345 -3.41 -8.90 -3.35
C ASN A 345 -4.37 -8.12 -2.41
N GLY A 346 -5.60 -8.62 -2.25
CA GLY A 346 -6.58 -8.07 -1.32
C GLY A 346 -6.27 -8.25 0.17
N MET A 347 -5.08 -8.74 0.55
CA MET A 347 -4.64 -9.01 1.93
C MET A 347 -5.49 -10.01 2.72
N ILE A 348 -6.56 -10.58 2.16
CA ILE A 348 -7.43 -11.55 2.83
C ILE A 348 -6.63 -12.81 3.21
N TYR A 349 -6.82 -13.27 4.44
CA TYR A 349 -6.21 -14.47 4.98
C TYR A 349 -7.27 -15.55 5.24
N VAL A 350 -7.30 -16.54 4.35
CA VAL A 350 -8.09 -17.77 4.44
C VAL A 350 -7.15 -18.94 4.19
N ARG A 351 -7.18 -19.96 5.04
CA ARG A 351 -6.30 -21.14 4.92
C ARG A 351 -6.77 -22.17 3.90
N GLY A 352 -8.08 -22.28 3.68
CA GLY A 352 -8.70 -23.48 3.12
C GLY A 352 -9.47 -24.25 4.19
N ARG A 353 -9.81 -25.49 3.91
CA ARG A 353 -10.42 -26.46 4.83
C ARG A 353 -9.59 -27.75 4.88
N ASP A 354 -9.66 -28.47 5.99
CA ASP A 354 -8.92 -29.72 6.19
C ASP A 354 -9.23 -30.76 5.10
N CYS A 355 -10.48 -30.81 4.62
CA CYS A 355 -10.88 -31.65 3.49
C CYS A 355 -10.17 -31.30 2.16
N ASP A 356 -9.71 -30.06 1.95
CA ASP A 356 -8.92 -29.69 0.77
C ASP A 356 -7.57 -30.43 0.80
N PHE A 357 -6.94 -30.47 1.98
CA PHE A 357 -5.64 -31.13 2.21
C PHE A 357 -5.78 -32.64 2.29
N GLN A 358 -6.87 -33.15 2.87
CA GLN A 358 -7.23 -34.56 2.77
C GLN A 358 -7.40 -35.00 1.31
N ALA A 359 -7.97 -34.15 0.44
CA ALA A 359 -8.03 -34.43 -0.99
C ALA A 359 -6.65 -34.42 -1.67
N TRP A 360 -5.71 -33.59 -1.19
CA TRP A 360 -4.31 -33.62 -1.66
C TRP A 360 -3.59 -34.91 -1.24
N GLU A 361 -3.77 -35.35 0.00
CA GLU A 361 -3.25 -36.62 0.51
C GLU A 361 -3.82 -37.80 -0.30
N ASN A 362 -5.15 -37.86 -0.42
CA ASN A 362 -5.89 -38.89 -1.16
C ASN A 362 -5.52 -38.94 -2.65
N ALA A 363 -5.02 -37.83 -3.23
CA ALA A 363 -4.46 -37.78 -4.57
C ALA A 363 -3.03 -38.38 -4.68
N GLY A 364 -2.54 -39.05 -3.63
CA GLY A 364 -1.26 -39.76 -3.60
C GLY A 364 -0.09 -38.94 -3.06
N ASN A 365 -0.34 -37.99 -2.16
CA ASN A 365 0.67 -37.10 -1.57
C ASN A 365 0.73 -37.25 -0.03
N PRO A 366 1.24 -38.38 0.50
CA PRO A 366 1.11 -38.78 1.91
C PRO A 366 1.77 -37.85 2.95
N ASN A 367 2.56 -36.86 2.53
CA ASN A 367 3.07 -35.85 3.47
C ASN A 367 2.07 -34.73 3.73
N TRP A 368 1.08 -34.52 2.85
CA TRP A 368 0.22 -33.33 2.80
C TRP A 368 -1.10 -33.50 3.55
N THR A 369 -1.06 -34.25 4.65
CA THR A 369 -2.19 -34.46 5.56
C THR A 369 -2.66 -33.13 6.19
N PRO A 370 -3.91 -33.03 6.65
CA PRO A 370 -4.41 -31.81 7.30
C PRO A 370 -3.58 -31.38 8.53
N GLU A 371 -3.06 -32.31 9.31
CA GLU A 371 -2.28 -32.05 10.52
C GLU A 371 -0.92 -31.41 10.18
N ASN A 372 -0.22 -31.98 9.19
CA ASN A 372 1.06 -31.46 8.71
C ASN A 372 0.88 -30.05 8.11
N VAL A 373 -0.16 -29.87 7.30
CA VAL A 373 -0.48 -28.56 6.71
C VAL A 373 -0.84 -27.52 7.78
N ASN A 374 -1.66 -27.86 8.78
CA ASN A 374 -2.01 -26.96 9.88
C ASN A 374 -0.82 -26.60 10.78
N PHE A 375 0.14 -27.51 10.98
CA PHE A 375 1.42 -27.17 11.63
C PHE A 375 2.16 -26.07 10.84
N TYR A 376 2.25 -26.18 9.50
CA TYR A 376 2.94 -25.19 8.69
C TYR A 376 2.18 -23.84 8.57
N PHE A 377 0.85 -23.82 8.68
CA PHE A 377 0.11 -22.58 8.89
C PHE A 377 0.49 -21.89 10.20
N LYS A 378 0.48 -22.61 11.33
CA LYS A 378 0.88 -22.09 12.66
C LYS A 378 2.35 -21.64 12.71
N LYS A 379 3.25 -22.31 11.98
CA LYS A 379 4.66 -21.91 11.83
C LYS A 379 4.84 -20.61 11.04
N ALA A 380 3.95 -20.33 10.08
CA ALA A 380 4.02 -19.14 9.24
C ALA A 380 3.50 -17.88 9.94
N GLU A 381 2.42 -18.02 10.73
CA GLU A 381 1.55 -16.90 11.11
C GLU A 381 1.77 -16.33 12.54
N SER A 382 1.33 -15.08 12.73
CA SER A 382 1.24 -14.43 14.04
C SER A 382 -0.10 -13.68 14.12
N LEU A 383 -1.09 -14.24 14.82
CA LEU A 383 -2.37 -13.56 15.07
C LEU A 383 -2.20 -12.47 16.14
N GLN A 384 -2.55 -11.23 15.79
CA GLN A 384 -2.34 -10.04 16.63
C GLN A 384 -3.66 -9.31 16.98
N ASP A 385 -4.71 -10.07 17.28
CA ASP A 385 -6.02 -9.56 17.73
C ASP A 385 -6.32 -10.07 19.16
N ILE A 386 -6.20 -9.17 20.14
CA ILE A 386 -6.35 -9.51 21.58
C ILE A 386 -7.79 -9.83 22.01
N GLU A 387 -8.79 -9.46 21.21
CA GLU A 387 -10.19 -9.77 21.50
C GLU A 387 -10.52 -11.17 20.99
N LEU A 388 -10.06 -11.54 19.78
CA LEU A 388 -10.18 -12.92 19.29
C LEU A 388 -9.43 -13.94 20.15
N LEU A 389 -8.24 -13.61 20.65
CA LEU A 389 -7.41 -14.53 21.45
C LEU A 389 -8.00 -14.89 22.84
N LYS A 390 -9.17 -14.34 23.19
CA LYS A 390 -9.98 -14.76 24.36
C LYS A 390 -10.81 -16.00 24.09
N ASP A 391 -11.16 -16.25 22.84
CA ASP A 391 -11.84 -17.45 22.39
C ASP A 391 -10.80 -18.59 22.27
N PRO A 392 -10.97 -19.73 22.98
CA PRO A 392 -9.98 -20.80 22.99
C PRO A 392 -9.89 -21.53 21.64
N ASP A 393 -10.98 -21.64 20.89
CA ASP A 393 -11.00 -22.35 19.61
C ASP A 393 -10.27 -21.50 18.55
N ILE A 394 -10.52 -20.18 18.55
CA ILE A 394 -9.79 -19.25 17.67
C ILE A 394 -8.33 -19.15 18.09
N ARG A 395 -8.04 -19.06 19.39
CA ARG A 395 -6.67 -19.08 19.92
C ARG A 395 -5.94 -20.33 19.41
N ASP A 396 -6.43 -21.52 19.74
CA ASP A 396 -5.75 -22.78 19.46
C ASP A 396 -5.77 -23.16 17.96
N THR A 397 -6.53 -22.43 17.13
CA THR A 397 -6.42 -22.49 15.66
C THR A 397 -5.14 -21.81 15.13
N TYR A 398 -4.62 -20.77 15.76
CA TYR A 398 -3.59 -19.87 15.21
C TYR A 398 -2.20 -20.00 15.86
N GLY A 399 -1.16 -19.66 15.08
CA GLY A 399 0.20 -19.38 15.56
C GLY A 399 0.42 -17.91 15.96
N TYR A 400 1.50 -17.66 16.73
CA TYR A 400 1.81 -16.35 17.32
C TYR A 400 3.23 -15.84 17.01
N ASP A 401 4.19 -16.75 16.84
CA ASP A 401 5.61 -16.42 16.64
C ASP A 401 6.05 -16.44 15.17
N GLY A 402 5.15 -16.77 14.25
CA GLY A 402 5.42 -16.79 12.82
C GLY A 402 5.62 -15.39 12.23
N PRO A 403 6.50 -15.23 11.23
CA PRO A 403 6.82 -13.91 10.67
C PRO A 403 5.66 -13.24 9.91
N GLN A 404 4.65 -14.00 9.47
CA GLN A 404 3.50 -13.47 8.75
C GLN A 404 2.43 -12.95 9.72
N VAL A 405 2.47 -11.65 10.02
CA VAL A 405 1.45 -10.98 10.84
C VAL A 405 0.06 -11.10 10.20
N ILE A 406 -0.90 -11.52 11.03
CA ILE A 406 -2.33 -11.64 10.75
C ILE A 406 -3.10 -10.73 11.74
N ASN A 407 -4.02 -9.90 11.24
CA ASN A 407 -4.82 -9.00 12.06
C ASN A 407 -6.19 -8.71 11.41
N THR A 408 -6.94 -7.79 12.00
CA THR A 408 -8.28 -7.37 11.60
C THR A 408 -8.21 -5.96 11.01
N PHE A 409 -8.97 -5.66 9.95
CA PHE A 409 -9.03 -4.30 9.42
C PHE A 409 -9.87 -3.39 10.31
N ASN A 410 -9.30 -2.25 10.71
CA ASN A 410 -10.06 -1.16 11.31
C ASN A 410 -10.75 -0.35 10.19
N ILE A 411 -11.87 -0.90 9.70
CA ILE A 411 -12.59 -0.42 8.51
C ILE A 411 -13.58 0.72 8.84
N THR A 412 -13.55 1.81 8.08
CA THR A 412 -14.46 2.97 8.27
C THR A 412 -15.93 2.62 7.95
N TYR A 413 -16.18 1.49 7.29
CA TYR A 413 -17.51 1.06 6.80
C TYR A 413 -18.26 0.08 7.73
N ARG A 414 -17.79 -0.09 8.98
CA ARG A 414 -18.25 -1.16 9.90
C ARG A 414 -19.77 -1.20 10.08
N GLU A 415 -20.45 -0.06 10.25
CA GLU A 415 -21.92 -0.02 10.39
C GLU A 415 -22.72 -0.60 9.21
N ILE A 416 -22.11 -0.67 8.02
CA ILE A 416 -22.72 -1.26 6.83
C ILE A 416 -22.36 -2.75 6.74
N THR A 417 -21.11 -3.12 7.01
CA THR A 417 -20.69 -4.53 6.97
C THR A 417 -21.38 -5.37 8.05
N GLU A 418 -21.64 -4.81 9.24
CA GLU A 418 -22.46 -5.49 10.26
C GLU A 418 -23.87 -5.83 9.76
N LYS A 419 -24.57 -4.88 9.12
CA LYS A 419 -25.92 -5.09 8.58
C LYS A 419 -25.95 -6.09 7.42
N VAL A 420 -24.86 -6.21 6.66
CA VAL A 420 -24.74 -7.26 5.63
C VAL A 420 -24.43 -8.62 6.26
N LEU A 421 -23.63 -8.71 7.32
CA LEU A 421 -23.45 -9.94 8.10
C LEU A 421 -24.79 -10.42 8.70
N GLU A 422 -25.58 -9.52 9.29
CA GLU A 422 -26.95 -9.80 9.76
C GLU A 422 -27.87 -10.27 8.62
N SER A 423 -27.74 -9.69 7.43
CA SER A 423 -28.53 -10.08 6.25
C SER A 423 -28.13 -11.45 5.68
N TRP A 424 -26.84 -11.81 5.76
CA TRP A 424 -26.34 -13.14 5.41
C TRP A 424 -26.77 -14.20 6.43
N ASP A 425 -26.69 -13.89 7.73
CA ASP A 425 -27.18 -14.76 8.81
C ASP A 425 -28.69 -15.06 8.67
N TYR A 426 -29.49 -14.03 8.35
CA TYR A 426 -30.93 -14.14 8.11
C TYR A 426 -31.30 -15.11 6.96
N ILE A 427 -30.44 -15.25 5.93
CA ILE A 427 -30.64 -16.22 4.83
C ILE A 427 -29.93 -17.57 5.05
N GLY A 428 -29.42 -17.81 6.27
CA GLY A 428 -28.83 -19.10 6.67
C GLY A 428 -27.31 -19.20 6.51
N PHE A 429 -26.60 -18.12 6.16
CA PHE A 429 -25.13 -18.09 6.13
C PHE A 429 -24.60 -17.66 7.49
N LYS A 430 -24.71 -18.58 8.47
CA LYS A 430 -24.49 -18.38 9.91
C LYS A 430 -23.31 -17.45 10.21
N ARG A 431 -23.54 -16.39 10.98
CA ARG A 431 -22.48 -15.46 11.39
C ARG A 431 -21.50 -16.14 12.37
N VAL A 432 -20.21 -16.03 12.08
CA VAL A 432 -19.10 -16.56 12.90
C VAL A 432 -18.08 -15.48 13.25
N ALA A 433 -17.36 -15.67 14.36
CA ALA A 433 -16.32 -14.75 14.84
C ALA A 433 -15.05 -14.80 13.97
N ASP A 434 -14.62 -16.01 13.59
CA ASP A 434 -13.58 -16.24 12.59
C ASP A 434 -13.92 -17.42 11.66
N ILE A 435 -13.56 -17.28 10.38
CA ILE A 435 -13.91 -18.21 9.29
C ILE A 435 -12.92 -19.39 9.20
N ASN A 436 -11.67 -19.22 9.64
CA ASN A 436 -10.68 -20.30 9.64
C ASN A 436 -10.89 -21.23 10.83
N ALA A 437 -11.17 -20.68 12.02
CA ALA A 437 -11.39 -21.45 13.25
C ALA A 437 -12.75 -22.16 13.29
N HIS A 438 -13.85 -21.50 12.88
CA HIS A 438 -15.15 -22.17 12.83
C HIS A 438 -15.21 -23.10 11.62
N GLY A 439 -15.53 -24.39 11.85
CA GLY A 439 -15.73 -25.39 10.79
C GLY A 439 -16.85 -25.03 9.80
N PHE A 440 -17.01 -25.80 8.73
CA PHE A 440 -18.10 -25.60 7.78
C PHE A 440 -19.30 -26.50 8.14
N ASN A 441 -20.50 -25.92 8.27
CA ASN A 441 -21.74 -26.65 8.53
C ASN A 441 -22.96 -25.80 8.13
N GLY A 442 -24.07 -26.46 7.80
CA GLY A 442 -25.29 -25.80 7.35
C GLY A 442 -25.13 -25.20 5.94
N LEU A 443 -26.11 -24.38 5.54
CA LEU A 443 -26.11 -23.75 4.20
C LEU A 443 -24.90 -22.85 3.97
N GLY A 444 -24.31 -22.28 5.02
CA GLY A 444 -23.06 -21.57 4.95
C GLY A 444 -22.69 -20.86 6.25
N ILE A 445 -21.55 -20.16 6.21
CA ILE A 445 -21.08 -19.25 7.26
C ILE A 445 -20.75 -17.88 6.67
N SER A 446 -20.85 -16.83 7.49
CA SER A 446 -20.40 -15.48 7.13
C SER A 446 -19.63 -14.84 8.28
N GLY A 447 -18.68 -13.96 7.98
CA GLY A 447 -17.84 -13.38 9.03
C GLY A 447 -16.92 -12.27 8.57
N THR A 448 -16.24 -11.66 9.54
CA THR A 448 -15.11 -10.77 9.26
C THR A 448 -13.86 -11.62 8.99
N LEU A 449 -13.25 -11.41 7.85
CA LEU A 449 -12.00 -12.06 7.42
C LEU A 449 -10.81 -11.48 8.19
N ARG A 450 -9.84 -12.33 8.54
CA ARG A 450 -8.52 -11.85 8.93
C ARG A 450 -7.74 -11.38 7.70
N SER A 451 -6.69 -10.60 7.93
CA SER A 451 -5.88 -10.01 6.88
C SER A 451 -4.38 -10.03 7.18
N THR A 452 -3.57 -10.13 6.13
CA THR A 452 -2.11 -9.94 6.14
C THR A 452 -1.77 -8.44 6.16
N ALA A 453 -2.29 -7.73 7.16
CA ALA A 453 -2.09 -6.30 7.36
C ALA A 453 -2.17 -5.96 8.86
N ALA A 454 -1.42 -4.96 9.33
CA ALA A 454 -1.47 -4.46 10.70
C ALA A 454 -0.95 -3.02 10.78
N ASN A 455 -1.40 -2.25 11.78
CA ASN A 455 -0.99 -0.85 11.98
C ASN A 455 -1.12 0.03 10.72
N GLY A 456 -2.22 -0.20 9.98
CA GLY A 456 -2.54 0.46 8.70
C GLY A 456 -1.63 0.10 7.53
N ARG A 457 -0.86 -0.99 7.60
CA ARG A 457 0.08 -1.39 6.55
C ARG A 457 -0.10 -2.83 6.11
N ARG A 458 0.14 -3.09 4.83
CA ARG A 458 0.28 -4.44 4.26
C ARG A 458 1.47 -5.17 4.89
N TYR A 459 1.29 -6.46 5.19
CA TYR A 459 2.37 -7.41 5.51
C TYR A 459 2.46 -8.46 4.39
N SER A 460 3.11 -8.08 3.29
CA SER A 460 3.46 -9.00 2.21
C SER A 460 4.63 -9.89 2.61
N THR A 461 4.88 -10.98 1.90
CA THR A 461 5.99 -11.90 2.23
C THR A 461 7.36 -11.25 2.07
N TYR A 462 7.49 -10.20 1.26
CA TYR A 462 8.68 -9.34 1.28
C TYR A 462 8.89 -8.68 2.65
N ARG A 463 7.83 -8.10 3.22
CA ARG A 463 7.87 -7.43 4.54
C ARG A 463 8.06 -8.43 5.69
N SER A 464 7.39 -9.57 5.63
CA SER A 464 7.42 -10.61 6.66
C SER A 464 8.74 -11.41 6.65
N TYR A 465 9.20 -11.84 5.47
CA TYR A 465 10.31 -12.79 5.35
C TYR A 465 11.62 -12.21 4.83
N LEU A 466 11.61 -11.25 3.89
CA LEU A 466 12.83 -10.80 3.20
C LEU A 466 13.46 -9.54 3.80
N ASP A 467 12.72 -8.44 3.96
CA ASP A 467 13.27 -7.15 4.43
C ASP A 467 13.92 -7.23 5.83
N PRO A 468 13.39 -7.99 6.81
CA PRO A 468 14.07 -8.22 8.09
C PRO A 468 15.40 -8.97 7.95
N ASN A 469 15.51 -9.83 6.92
CA ASN A 469 16.60 -10.80 6.76
C ASN A 469 17.61 -10.43 5.68
N ARG A 470 17.39 -9.35 4.91
CA ARG A 470 18.28 -8.83 3.85
C ARG A 470 19.72 -8.50 4.29
N LYS A 471 19.99 -8.49 5.60
CA LYS A 471 21.33 -8.25 6.19
C LYS A 471 22.13 -9.54 6.43
N ARG A 472 21.53 -10.72 6.22
CA ARG A 472 22.22 -12.02 6.32
C ARG A 472 23.26 -12.11 5.19
N LYS A 473 24.54 -12.25 5.54
CA LYS A 473 25.66 -12.25 4.57
C LYS A 473 25.56 -13.36 3.52
N ASN A 474 24.87 -14.45 3.85
CA ASN A 474 24.65 -15.62 3.02
C ASN A 474 23.33 -15.58 2.21
N LEU A 475 22.59 -14.46 2.23
CA LEU A 475 21.40 -14.24 1.40
C LEU A 475 21.65 -13.10 0.39
N LYS A 476 21.78 -13.46 -0.89
CA LYS A 476 21.85 -12.52 -2.00
C LYS A 476 20.45 -12.36 -2.60
N ILE A 477 19.96 -11.12 -2.70
CA ILE A 477 18.70 -10.80 -3.40
C ILE A 477 19.04 -9.91 -4.59
N VAL A 478 18.64 -10.32 -5.79
CA VAL A 478 18.86 -9.57 -7.05
C VAL A 478 17.52 -9.30 -7.72
N THR A 479 17.15 -8.02 -7.77
CA THR A 479 15.92 -7.51 -8.40
C THR A 479 16.17 -7.02 -9.83
N ASN A 480 15.15 -7.05 -10.67
CA ASN A 480 15.20 -6.84 -12.13
C ASN A 480 16.10 -7.90 -12.81
N ALA A 481 15.99 -9.13 -12.32
CA ALA A 481 16.71 -10.32 -12.75
C ALA A 481 15.71 -11.30 -13.38
N PHE A 482 15.54 -11.22 -14.70
CA PHE A 482 14.59 -12.03 -15.44
C PHE A 482 15.23 -13.34 -15.86
N VAL A 483 14.90 -14.43 -15.16
CA VAL A 483 15.42 -15.78 -15.45
C VAL A 483 14.81 -16.28 -16.76
N THR A 484 15.64 -16.50 -17.77
CA THR A 484 15.24 -16.91 -19.12
C THR A 484 15.21 -18.42 -19.29
N LYS A 485 16.09 -19.15 -18.59
CA LYS A 485 16.25 -20.59 -18.73
C LYS A 485 16.91 -21.24 -17.50
N VAL A 486 16.50 -22.45 -17.13
CA VAL A 486 17.26 -23.33 -16.23
C VAL A 486 18.32 -24.07 -17.05
N LEU A 487 19.56 -24.11 -16.54
CA LEU A 487 20.66 -24.81 -17.19
C LEU A 487 20.68 -26.27 -16.73
N ILE A 488 20.54 -27.19 -17.69
CA ILE A 488 20.38 -28.63 -17.46
C ILE A 488 21.40 -29.37 -18.33
N THR A 489 22.06 -30.37 -17.76
CA THR A 489 23.04 -31.23 -18.44
C THR A 489 22.36 -32.27 -19.36
N GLY A 490 23.15 -32.95 -20.20
CA GLY A 490 22.69 -34.10 -20.99
C GLY A 490 22.26 -35.33 -20.17
N ASN A 491 22.47 -35.35 -18.85
CA ASN A 491 21.94 -36.36 -17.93
C ASN A 491 20.87 -35.79 -16.98
N SER A 492 20.11 -34.79 -17.46
CA SER A 492 18.95 -34.19 -16.78
C SER A 492 19.22 -33.70 -15.35
N HIS A 493 20.36 -33.06 -15.12
CA HIS A 493 20.73 -32.48 -13.83
C HIS A 493 20.76 -30.94 -13.97
N ALA A 494 19.90 -30.26 -13.21
CA ALA A 494 19.86 -28.79 -13.16
C ALA A 494 21.04 -28.26 -12.34
N TYR A 495 21.89 -27.44 -12.97
CA TYR A 495 23.17 -26.99 -12.39
C TYR A 495 23.31 -25.46 -12.32
N GLY A 496 22.32 -24.72 -12.81
CA GLY A 496 22.35 -23.25 -12.82
C GLY A 496 21.18 -22.63 -13.57
N VAL A 497 21.29 -21.33 -13.84
CA VAL A 497 20.30 -20.52 -14.55
C VAL A 497 20.95 -19.51 -15.50
N GLU A 498 20.25 -19.23 -16.60
CA GLU A 498 20.48 -18.07 -17.46
C GLU A 498 19.52 -16.94 -17.04
N VAL A 499 20.03 -15.71 -16.94
CA VAL A 499 19.30 -14.56 -16.40
C VAL A 499 19.63 -13.31 -17.19
N ASP A 500 18.63 -12.53 -17.57
CA ASP A 500 18.84 -11.14 -18.00
C ASP A 500 18.78 -10.20 -16.78
N ILE A 501 19.87 -9.47 -16.55
CA ILE A 501 19.95 -8.40 -15.57
C ILE A 501 20.32 -7.11 -16.32
N MET A 502 19.38 -6.17 -16.42
CA MET A 502 19.57 -4.87 -17.09
C MET A 502 20.01 -4.95 -18.57
N LYS A 503 19.45 -5.89 -19.35
CA LYS A 503 19.81 -6.24 -20.73
C LYS A 503 21.20 -6.87 -20.88
N GLN A 504 21.72 -7.45 -19.81
CA GLN A 504 22.95 -8.24 -19.82
C GLN A 504 22.59 -9.68 -19.42
N LYS A 505 22.81 -10.61 -20.36
CA LYS A 505 22.74 -12.04 -20.06
C LYS A 505 23.86 -12.41 -19.09
N LYS A 506 23.49 -13.14 -18.04
CA LYS A 506 24.37 -13.67 -17.00
C LYS A 506 24.04 -15.13 -16.70
N THR A 507 25.02 -15.82 -16.12
CA THR A 507 24.94 -17.20 -15.65
C THR A 507 25.14 -17.24 -14.14
N PHE A 508 24.37 -18.09 -13.44
CA PHE A 508 24.63 -18.45 -12.04
C PHE A 508 24.56 -19.96 -11.86
N TYR A 509 25.40 -20.52 -10.99
CA TYR A 509 25.48 -21.97 -10.76
C TYR A 509 24.98 -22.39 -9.37
N ALA A 510 24.41 -23.59 -9.28
CA ALA A 510 23.83 -24.15 -8.06
C ALA A 510 24.55 -25.43 -7.62
N ASN A 511 25.09 -25.47 -6.40
CA ASN A 511 25.72 -26.68 -5.85
C ASN A 511 24.69 -27.76 -5.49
N PHE A 512 23.50 -27.36 -4.97
CA PHE A 512 22.52 -28.28 -4.37
C PHE A 512 21.17 -28.31 -5.08
N GLU A 513 20.44 -27.20 -5.25
CA GLU A 513 19.20 -27.16 -6.05
C GLU A 513 18.93 -25.81 -6.72
N VAL A 514 18.27 -25.88 -7.88
CA VAL A 514 17.50 -24.77 -8.47
C VAL A 514 16.03 -24.94 -8.08
N ILE A 515 15.42 -23.89 -7.56
CA ILE A 515 14.07 -23.90 -6.97
C ILE A 515 13.20 -22.87 -7.70
N LEU A 516 12.13 -23.33 -8.35
CA LEU A 516 11.16 -22.46 -9.03
C LEU A 516 10.07 -22.03 -8.04
N SER A 517 9.92 -20.71 -7.88
CA SER A 517 8.85 -20.06 -7.11
C SER A 517 8.20 -18.92 -7.91
N ALA A 518 8.23 -19.02 -9.24
CA ALA A 518 7.78 -17.98 -10.17
C ALA A 518 6.24 -17.90 -10.29
N GLY A 519 5.52 -18.85 -9.70
CA GLY A 519 4.07 -18.90 -9.64
C GLY A 519 3.42 -19.54 -10.88
N SER A 520 2.14 -19.86 -10.74
CA SER A 520 1.34 -20.69 -11.67
C SER A 520 1.33 -20.28 -13.14
N VAL A 521 1.76 -19.07 -13.50
CA VAL A 521 1.92 -18.64 -14.91
C VAL A 521 3.37 -18.82 -15.39
N ASN A 522 4.35 -18.32 -14.65
CA ASN A 522 5.75 -18.30 -15.09
C ASN A 522 6.50 -19.61 -14.83
N THR A 523 6.14 -20.37 -13.80
CA THR A 523 6.77 -21.68 -13.51
C THR A 523 6.61 -22.68 -14.67
N PRO A 524 5.39 -22.97 -15.20
CA PRO A 524 5.26 -23.84 -16.37
C PRO A 524 5.93 -23.26 -17.63
N GLN A 525 5.87 -21.94 -17.83
CA GLN A 525 6.57 -21.25 -18.93
C GLN A 525 8.09 -21.48 -18.87
N LEU A 526 8.71 -21.27 -17.72
CA LEU A 526 10.15 -21.45 -17.54
C LEU A 526 10.59 -22.91 -17.64
N LEU A 527 9.78 -23.86 -17.14
CA LEU A 527 10.03 -25.29 -17.36
C LEU A 527 10.06 -25.61 -18.86
N MET A 528 9.06 -25.18 -19.62
CA MET A 528 9.00 -25.40 -21.07
C MET A 528 10.16 -24.72 -21.82
N LEU A 529 10.51 -23.47 -21.49
CA LEU A 529 11.68 -22.78 -22.07
C LEU A 529 13.01 -23.49 -21.75
N SER A 530 13.05 -24.23 -20.65
CA SER A 530 14.19 -25.05 -20.23
C SER A 530 14.22 -26.45 -20.86
N GLY A 531 13.24 -26.81 -21.70
CA GLY A 531 13.13 -28.12 -22.34
C GLY A 531 12.41 -29.18 -21.51
N ILE A 532 11.63 -28.79 -20.49
CA ILE A 532 10.83 -29.67 -19.64
C ILE A 532 9.34 -29.42 -19.91
N GLY A 533 8.64 -30.38 -20.53
CA GLY A 533 7.23 -30.21 -20.85
C GLY A 533 6.72 -31.16 -21.93
N PRO A 534 5.54 -30.90 -22.54
CA PRO A 534 4.99 -31.75 -23.57
C PRO A 534 5.85 -31.72 -24.83
N ALA A 535 6.46 -32.85 -25.21
CA ALA A 535 7.49 -32.90 -26.26
C ALA A 535 7.05 -32.29 -27.61
N GLU A 536 5.84 -32.60 -28.07
CA GLU A 536 5.27 -32.05 -29.31
C GLU A 536 5.14 -30.52 -29.27
N HIS A 537 4.71 -29.97 -28.14
CA HIS A 537 4.60 -28.52 -27.96
C HIS A 537 5.99 -27.87 -27.96
N LEU A 538 6.98 -28.45 -27.28
CA LEU A 538 8.36 -27.95 -27.28
C LEU A 538 8.95 -27.93 -28.70
N LEU A 539 8.79 -29.03 -29.44
CA LEU A 539 9.20 -29.14 -30.84
C LEU A 539 8.51 -28.08 -31.72
N SER A 540 7.21 -27.82 -31.51
CA SER A 540 6.47 -26.76 -32.22
C SER A 540 7.00 -25.33 -31.99
N LYS A 541 7.85 -25.12 -30.97
CA LYS A 541 8.50 -23.84 -30.64
C LYS A 541 10.01 -23.85 -30.93
N ASN A 542 10.51 -24.88 -31.61
CA ASN A 542 11.94 -25.13 -31.85
C ASN A 542 12.76 -25.26 -30.55
N ILE A 543 12.18 -25.86 -29.50
CA ILE A 543 12.84 -26.15 -28.24
C ILE A 543 13.13 -27.66 -28.16
N SER A 544 14.39 -28.02 -27.93
CA SER A 544 14.77 -29.41 -27.65
C SER A 544 14.12 -29.91 -26.35
N CYS A 545 13.33 -30.98 -26.46
CA CYS A 545 12.78 -31.67 -25.30
C CYS A 545 13.89 -32.45 -24.57
N ILE A 546 14.20 -32.06 -23.34
CA ILE A 546 15.13 -32.77 -22.45
C ILE A 546 14.36 -33.81 -21.62
N VAL A 547 13.18 -33.42 -21.10
CA VAL A 547 12.28 -34.32 -20.38
C VAL A 547 10.84 -34.08 -20.81
N ASN A 548 10.21 -35.13 -21.36
CA ASN A 548 8.81 -35.11 -21.76
C ASN A 548 7.89 -35.23 -20.53
N LEU A 549 7.50 -34.10 -19.96
CA LEU A 549 6.48 -34.02 -18.91
C LEU A 549 5.19 -33.41 -19.49
N PRO A 550 4.28 -34.22 -20.05
CA PRO A 550 3.06 -33.72 -20.70
C PRO A 550 2.05 -33.07 -19.73
N ALA A 551 2.32 -33.12 -18.43
CA ALA A 551 1.56 -32.44 -17.37
C ALA A 551 1.92 -30.95 -17.21
N VAL A 552 3.10 -30.49 -17.67
CA VAL A 552 3.54 -29.09 -17.49
C VAL A 552 2.58 -28.15 -18.21
N GLY A 553 2.03 -27.19 -17.47
CA GLY A 553 1.07 -26.22 -17.96
C GLY A 553 -0.39 -26.71 -17.96
N ARG A 554 -0.66 -28.00 -17.67
CA ARG A 554 -2.03 -28.55 -17.57
C ARG A 554 -2.54 -28.50 -16.13
N ASN A 555 -3.81 -28.84 -15.90
CA ASN A 555 -4.45 -28.76 -14.57
C ASN A 555 -4.39 -27.34 -13.98
N LEU A 556 -4.63 -26.31 -14.81
CA LEU A 556 -4.89 -24.96 -14.30
C LEU A 556 -6.29 -24.94 -13.66
N HIS A 557 -6.34 -24.62 -12.37
CA HIS A 557 -7.57 -24.25 -11.65
C HIS A 557 -7.48 -22.76 -11.33
N ASP A 558 -8.60 -22.05 -11.28
CA ASP A 558 -8.72 -20.70 -10.74
C ASP A 558 -10.17 -20.50 -10.25
N HIS A 559 -10.39 -19.62 -9.28
CA HIS A 559 -11.74 -19.27 -8.84
C HIS A 559 -12.36 -18.29 -9.83
N SER A 560 -13.41 -18.72 -10.51
CA SER A 560 -14.23 -17.84 -11.37
C SER A 560 -14.89 -16.76 -10.51
N LEU A 561 -14.96 -15.53 -11.02
CA LEU A 561 -15.62 -14.40 -10.38
C LEU A 561 -16.79 -13.94 -11.24
N ILE A 562 -17.98 -13.83 -10.64
CA ILE A 562 -19.21 -13.33 -11.27
C ILE A 562 -19.70 -12.11 -10.46
N PRO A 563 -19.75 -10.90 -11.07
CA PRO A 563 -20.17 -9.70 -10.36
C PRO A 563 -21.70 -9.63 -10.24
N ILE A 564 -22.24 -9.73 -9.02
CA ILE A 564 -23.66 -9.59 -8.74
C ILE A 564 -23.92 -8.18 -8.17
N ALA A 565 -24.67 -7.38 -8.93
CA ALA A 565 -24.91 -5.98 -8.63
C ALA A 565 -26.31 -5.76 -8.00
N ILE A 566 -26.31 -5.40 -6.72
CA ILE A 566 -27.51 -5.05 -5.95
C ILE A 566 -27.46 -3.55 -5.64
N TYR A 567 -28.51 -2.81 -5.98
CA TYR A 567 -28.58 -1.36 -5.78
C TYR A 567 -29.62 -1.00 -4.72
N GLY A 568 -29.26 -0.13 -3.77
CA GLY A 568 -30.12 0.38 -2.69
C GLY A 568 -29.96 1.89 -2.51
N ASP A 569 -30.88 2.55 -1.82
CA ASP A 569 -30.84 4.01 -1.63
C ASP A 569 -29.66 4.48 -0.76
N ASP A 570 -29.25 3.64 0.20
CA ASP A 570 -28.10 3.86 1.09
C ASP A 570 -26.97 2.84 0.88
N PRO A 571 -25.70 3.21 1.14
CA PRO A 571 -25.26 4.53 1.63
C PRO A 571 -25.33 5.65 0.59
N GLY A 572 -25.78 6.82 1.03
CA GLY A 572 -25.73 8.08 0.29
C GLY A 572 -24.35 8.48 -0.24
N GLN A 573 -24.29 9.62 -0.93
CA GLN A 573 -23.07 10.08 -1.61
C GLN A 573 -21.91 10.27 -0.63
N GLU A 574 -20.70 9.99 -1.10
CA GLU A 574 -19.48 10.22 -0.33
C GLU A 574 -19.28 11.72 -0.05
N ASN A 575 -19.07 12.05 1.23
CA ASN A 575 -18.72 13.38 1.68
C ASN A 575 -17.20 13.57 1.54
N GLU A 576 -16.79 14.45 0.61
CA GLU A 576 -15.38 14.71 0.32
C GLU A 576 -14.63 15.32 1.52
N GLU A 577 -15.31 16.02 2.44
CA GLU A 577 -14.68 16.56 3.67
C GLU A 577 -14.35 15.44 4.67
N GLU A 578 -15.30 14.52 4.92
CA GLU A 578 -15.06 13.33 5.74
C GLU A 578 -13.98 12.43 5.13
N LYS A 579 -14.04 12.19 3.81
CA LYS A 579 -13.03 11.43 3.07
C LYS A 579 -11.63 12.05 3.17
N LEU A 580 -11.51 13.37 3.06
CA LEU A 580 -10.23 14.07 3.24
C LEU A 580 -9.75 13.99 4.71
N PHE A 581 -10.66 14.02 5.68
CA PHE A 581 -10.35 13.80 7.09
C PHE A 581 -9.88 12.37 7.37
N GLU A 582 -10.52 11.36 6.77
CA GLU A 582 -10.13 9.95 6.83
C GLU A 582 -8.75 9.70 6.19
N VAL A 583 -8.45 10.33 5.05
CA VAL A 583 -7.11 10.35 4.46
C VAL A 583 -6.08 11.03 5.38
N THR A 584 -6.50 12.08 6.09
CA THR A 584 -5.64 12.80 7.05
C THR A 584 -5.34 11.99 8.31
N LYS A 585 -6.30 11.20 8.82
CA LYS A 585 -6.07 10.22 9.90
C LYS A 585 -4.92 9.28 9.55
N TYR A 586 -4.83 8.83 8.31
CA TYR A 586 -3.75 7.92 7.90
C TYR A 586 -2.36 8.52 8.07
N MET A 587 -2.18 9.81 7.73
CA MET A 587 -0.93 10.53 7.94
C MET A 587 -0.61 10.75 9.42
N TYR A 588 -1.63 10.90 10.28
CA TYR A 588 -1.47 11.14 11.71
C TYR A 588 -1.15 9.86 12.52
N ASN A 589 -1.94 8.79 12.32
CA ASN A 589 -1.86 7.56 13.13
C ASN A 589 -2.08 6.26 12.34
N ARG A 590 -2.12 6.30 11.00
CA ARG A 590 -2.41 5.15 10.11
C ARG A 590 -3.76 4.47 10.35
N THR A 591 -4.78 5.24 10.73
CA THR A 591 -6.19 4.81 10.75
C THR A 591 -7.02 5.51 9.67
N GLY A 592 -8.28 5.12 9.53
CA GLY A 592 -9.21 5.67 8.53
C GLY A 592 -9.03 5.07 7.13
N LEU A 593 -9.73 5.63 6.14
CA LEU A 593 -9.89 5.09 4.77
C LEU A 593 -8.65 4.41 4.16
N LEU A 594 -7.45 5.02 4.25
CA LEU A 594 -6.26 4.46 3.62
C LEU A 594 -5.69 3.20 4.30
N ALA A 595 -6.12 2.91 5.54
CA ALA A 595 -5.66 1.80 6.36
C ALA A 595 -6.33 0.45 6.06
N HIS A 596 -7.39 0.44 5.23
CA HIS A 596 -8.15 -0.77 4.87
C HIS A 596 -8.20 -1.00 3.35
N ASN A 597 -8.69 -2.16 2.93
CA ASN A 597 -8.84 -2.51 1.51
C ASN A 597 -10.08 -1.80 0.89
N ILE A 598 -10.10 -1.66 -0.44
CA ILE A 598 -11.24 -1.20 -1.23
C ILE A 598 -12.34 -2.27 -1.35
N ILE A 599 -11.99 -3.56 -1.26
CA ILE A 599 -12.93 -4.65 -0.94
C ILE A 599 -13.15 -4.65 0.57
N THR A 600 -14.38 -4.88 1.03
CA THR A 600 -14.67 -4.97 2.47
C THR A 600 -14.00 -6.17 3.12
N ASP A 601 -13.87 -6.15 4.44
CA ASP A 601 -13.27 -7.21 5.25
C ASP A 601 -14.29 -8.29 5.66
N ILE A 602 -15.45 -8.40 4.99
CA ILE A 602 -16.45 -9.44 5.25
C ILE A 602 -16.65 -10.36 4.04
N SER A 603 -16.97 -11.61 4.31
CA SER A 603 -17.26 -12.61 3.28
C SER A 603 -18.22 -13.69 3.79
N ALA A 604 -19.00 -14.25 2.88
CA ALA A 604 -19.80 -15.46 3.11
C ALA A 604 -19.23 -16.63 2.31
N PHE A 605 -19.29 -17.82 2.91
CA PHE A 605 -18.91 -19.11 2.34
C PHE A 605 -20.13 -20.02 2.44
N PHE A 606 -20.59 -20.63 1.36
CA PHE A 606 -21.88 -21.32 1.33
C PHE A 606 -21.96 -22.42 0.27
N SER A 607 -22.92 -23.33 0.43
CA SER A 607 -23.15 -24.52 -0.39
C SER A 607 -24.64 -24.78 -0.60
N ARG A 608 -24.99 -25.47 -1.69
CA ARG A 608 -26.39 -25.78 -2.05
C ARG A 608 -27.04 -26.80 -1.12
N ASN A 609 -26.23 -27.66 -0.52
CA ASN A 609 -26.63 -28.68 0.44
C ASN A 609 -25.99 -28.38 1.81
N PRO A 610 -26.78 -28.33 2.92
CA PRO A 610 -26.27 -28.06 4.27
C PRO A 610 -25.36 -29.16 4.86
N ASP A 611 -25.36 -30.37 4.28
CA ASP A 611 -24.56 -31.52 4.73
C ASP A 611 -23.15 -31.54 4.12
N MET A 612 -22.79 -30.54 3.32
CA MET A 612 -21.48 -30.46 2.66
C MET A 612 -20.37 -30.17 3.68
N ALA A 613 -19.27 -30.92 3.61
CA ALA A 613 -18.08 -30.68 4.45
C ALA A 613 -17.26 -29.45 4.05
N TYR A 614 -17.53 -28.86 2.87
CA TYR A 614 -16.82 -27.72 2.32
C TYR A 614 -17.77 -26.70 1.65
N PRO A 615 -17.37 -25.42 1.58
CA PRO A 615 -18.10 -24.41 0.83
C PRO A 615 -17.93 -24.61 -0.69
N GLU A 616 -19.03 -24.70 -1.43
CA GLU A 616 -19.00 -24.66 -2.90
C GLU A 616 -18.66 -23.24 -3.41
N PHE A 617 -19.09 -22.22 -2.67
CA PHE A 617 -19.03 -20.81 -3.09
C PHE A 617 -18.44 -19.88 -2.04
N GLN A 618 -17.87 -18.77 -2.49
CA GLN A 618 -17.49 -17.62 -1.67
C GLN A 618 -18.10 -16.34 -2.26
N SER A 619 -18.60 -15.44 -1.41
CA SER A 619 -18.96 -14.07 -1.79
C SER A 619 -18.08 -13.06 -1.06
N HIS A 620 -17.41 -12.19 -1.80
CA HIS A 620 -16.76 -10.99 -1.27
C HIS A 620 -17.65 -9.76 -1.54
N LEU A 621 -17.68 -8.78 -0.65
CA LEU A 621 -18.45 -7.54 -0.85
C LEU A 621 -17.55 -6.33 -1.14
N THR A 622 -17.92 -5.55 -2.15
CA THR A 622 -17.50 -4.14 -2.32
C THR A 622 -18.74 -3.24 -2.20
N VAL A 623 -18.70 -2.25 -1.32
CA VAL A 623 -19.76 -1.22 -1.23
C VAL A 623 -19.29 0.06 -1.93
N ILE A 624 -20.02 0.48 -2.95
CA ILE A 624 -19.75 1.69 -3.72
C ILE A 624 -20.88 2.69 -3.43
N ARG A 625 -20.53 3.79 -2.76
CA ARG A 625 -21.49 4.87 -2.43
C ARG A 625 -22.19 5.43 -3.67
N LYS A 626 -23.38 5.98 -3.46
CA LYS A 626 -24.16 6.70 -4.49
C LYS A 626 -23.32 7.78 -5.16
N ASN A 627 -23.45 7.91 -6.48
CA ASN A 627 -22.79 8.90 -7.33
C ASN A 627 -21.25 8.90 -7.20
N SER A 628 -20.63 7.73 -6.99
CA SER A 628 -19.18 7.62 -6.81
C SER A 628 -18.45 7.43 -8.13
N GLN A 629 -17.50 8.31 -8.44
CA GLN A 629 -16.59 8.15 -9.58
C GLN A 629 -15.80 6.82 -9.55
N SER A 630 -15.61 6.22 -8.37
CA SER A 630 -14.85 4.96 -8.19
C SER A 630 -15.44 3.78 -8.95
N ILE A 631 -16.75 3.77 -9.24
CA ILE A 631 -17.41 2.68 -9.98
C ILE A 631 -16.77 2.40 -11.34
N LYS A 632 -16.21 3.43 -11.99
CA LYS A 632 -15.56 3.32 -13.29
C LYS A 632 -14.33 2.41 -13.25
N ASN A 633 -13.63 2.35 -12.11
CA ASN A 633 -12.46 1.49 -11.93
C ASN A 633 -12.83 0.01 -11.95
N PHE A 634 -14.01 -0.37 -11.45
CA PHE A 634 -14.47 -1.77 -11.43
C PHE A 634 -14.93 -2.26 -12.82
N PHE A 635 -15.54 -1.38 -13.62
CA PHE A 635 -16.19 -1.79 -14.88
C PHE A 635 -15.49 -1.30 -16.17
N HIS A 636 -14.31 -0.69 -16.11
CA HIS A 636 -13.60 -0.12 -17.27
C HIS A 636 -13.37 -1.11 -18.43
N ASN A 637 -13.16 -2.40 -18.11
CA ASN A 637 -12.91 -3.46 -19.11
C ASN A 637 -14.18 -4.02 -19.77
N TYR A 638 -15.38 -3.64 -19.32
CA TYR A 638 -16.63 -4.07 -19.94
C TYR A 638 -16.93 -3.27 -21.22
N GLN A 639 -17.64 -3.88 -22.17
CA GLN A 639 -18.19 -3.22 -23.35
C GLN A 639 -19.05 -2.02 -22.93
N ASP A 640 -19.03 -0.93 -23.71
CA ASP A 640 -19.53 0.37 -23.24
C ASP A 640 -21.01 0.35 -22.82
N ASP A 641 -21.87 -0.38 -23.53
CA ASP A 641 -23.28 -0.55 -23.16
C ASP A 641 -23.48 -1.30 -21.83
N THR A 642 -22.66 -2.33 -21.59
CA THR A 642 -22.66 -3.09 -20.32
C THR A 642 -22.11 -2.23 -19.19
N GLN A 643 -20.96 -1.60 -19.40
CA GLN A 643 -20.33 -0.67 -18.46
C GLN A 643 -21.29 0.46 -18.08
N LYS A 644 -21.96 1.08 -19.06
CA LYS A 644 -22.97 2.12 -18.85
C LYS A 644 -24.10 1.64 -17.95
N SER A 645 -24.62 0.43 -18.18
CA SER A 645 -25.71 -0.13 -17.36
C SER A 645 -25.34 -0.37 -15.88
N PHE A 646 -24.06 -0.55 -15.54
CA PHE A 646 -23.60 -0.52 -14.13
C PHE A 646 -23.48 0.91 -13.59
N ILE A 647 -22.99 1.85 -14.40
CA ILE A 647 -22.71 3.24 -13.97
C ILE A 647 -24.00 4.04 -13.75
N GLU A 648 -24.98 3.96 -14.66
CA GLU A 648 -26.17 4.83 -14.63
C GLU A 648 -27.00 4.68 -13.35
N PHE A 649 -27.18 3.45 -12.84
CA PHE A 649 -27.90 3.22 -11.59
C PHE A 649 -27.16 3.77 -10.36
N ASN A 650 -25.82 3.77 -10.35
CA ASN A 650 -25.05 4.32 -9.24
C ASN A 650 -25.24 5.83 -9.07
N THR A 651 -25.57 6.58 -10.13
CA THR A 651 -25.88 8.02 -10.03
C THR A 651 -27.05 8.30 -9.07
N LYS A 652 -27.96 7.33 -8.87
CA LYS A 652 -29.18 7.46 -8.05
C LYS A 652 -29.18 6.62 -6.78
N LYS A 653 -28.41 5.52 -6.73
CA LYS A 653 -28.40 4.52 -5.64
C LYS A 653 -26.97 4.06 -5.32
N ALA A 654 -26.73 3.59 -4.10
CA ALA A 654 -25.52 2.83 -3.78
C ALA A 654 -25.48 1.50 -4.55
N LEU A 655 -24.28 0.93 -4.73
CA LEU A 655 -24.06 -0.38 -5.31
C LEU A 655 -23.37 -1.28 -4.28
N TYR A 656 -24.04 -2.37 -3.90
CA TYR A 656 -23.47 -3.53 -3.23
C TYR A 656 -23.04 -4.51 -4.33
N LEU A 657 -21.75 -4.49 -4.65
CA LEU A 657 -21.15 -5.39 -5.62
C LEU A 657 -20.67 -6.65 -4.88
N PHE A 658 -21.49 -7.69 -4.95
CA PHE A 658 -21.13 -9.02 -4.45
C PHE A 658 -20.34 -9.75 -5.53
N GLN A 659 -19.08 -10.04 -5.26
CA GLN A 659 -18.23 -10.84 -6.12
C GLN A 659 -18.47 -12.31 -5.76
N PHE A 660 -19.36 -12.99 -6.48
CA PHE A 660 -19.65 -14.41 -6.32
C PHE A 660 -18.52 -15.24 -6.94
N ASN A 661 -18.07 -16.30 -6.27
CA ASN A 661 -16.97 -17.14 -6.74
C ASN A 661 -17.27 -18.63 -6.52
N LEU A 662 -16.96 -19.46 -7.51
CA LEU A 662 -16.97 -20.93 -7.39
C LEU A 662 -15.61 -21.39 -6.85
N LEU A 663 -15.61 -22.15 -5.74
CA LEU A 663 -14.40 -22.58 -5.05
C LEU A 663 -13.86 -23.93 -5.54
N HIS A 664 -14.73 -24.84 -5.97
CA HIS A 664 -14.34 -26.19 -6.39
C HIS A 664 -14.76 -26.47 -7.84
N PRO A 665 -14.23 -25.71 -8.83
CA PRO A 665 -14.54 -25.94 -10.23
C PRO A 665 -14.06 -27.32 -10.70
N LEU A 666 -14.83 -27.94 -11.58
CA LEU A 666 -14.46 -29.15 -12.32
C LEU A 666 -13.71 -28.82 -13.62
N SER A 667 -13.98 -27.65 -14.20
CA SER A 667 -13.32 -27.13 -15.41
C SER A 667 -11.80 -27.02 -15.26
N ARG A 668 -11.04 -27.31 -16.32
CA ARG A 668 -9.56 -27.33 -16.30
C ARG A 668 -8.97 -26.52 -17.45
N GLY A 669 -8.17 -25.52 -17.10
CA GLY A 669 -7.43 -24.70 -18.05
C GLY A 669 -6.06 -25.25 -18.44
N SER A 670 -5.31 -24.46 -19.20
CA SER A 670 -3.89 -24.73 -19.51
C SER A 670 -3.08 -23.44 -19.75
N ILE A 671 -1.76 -23.50 -19.52
CA ILE A 671 -0.81 -22.44 -19.84
C ILE A 671 0.32 -23.00 -20.71
N TYR A 672 0.50 -22.44 -21.91
CA TYR A 672 1.46 -22.92 -22.91
C TYR A 672 2.31 -21.80 -23.49
N LEU A 673 3.52 -22.13 -23.94
CA LEU A 673 4.37 -21.17 -24.66
C LEU A 673 3.70 -20.65 -25.93
N LYS A 674 3.62 -19.32 -26.08
CA LYS A 674 3.23 -18.66 -27.33
C LYS A 674 4.31 -18.83 -28.39
N THR A 675 5.55 -18.46 -28.03
CA THR A 675 6.78 -18.60 -28.81
C THR A 675 7.91 -19.12 -27.90
N SER A 676 9.12 -19.31 -28.44
CA SER A 676 10.34 -19.60 -27.66
C SER A 676 11.06 -18.35 -27.15
N ASN A 677 10.53 -17.14 -27.36
CA ASN A 677 11.03 -15.93 -26.72
C ASN A 677 10.60 -15.92 -25.24
N PRO A 678 11.52 -15.89 -24.25
CA PRO A 678 11.12 -15.88 -22.85
C PRO A 678 10.31 -14.61 -22.47
N TYR A 679 10.48 -13.51 -23.20
CA TYR A 679 9.77 -12.25 -22.97
C TYR A 679 8.32 -12.23 -23.47
N ASP A 680 7.89 -13.19 -24.30
CA ASP A 680 6.51 -13.24 -24.78
C ASP A 680 5.58 -13.78 -23.69
N HIS A 681 4.42 -13.15 -23.51
CA HIS A 681 3.40 -13.68 -22.61
C HIS A 681 2.90 -15.06 -23.09
N PRO A 682 2.69 -16.02 -22.18
CA PRO A 682 2.22 -17.35 -22.53
C PRO A 682 0.74 -17.29 -22.95
N ILE A 683 0.30 -18.33 -23.65
CA ILE A 683 -1.11 -18.58 -23.92
C ILE A 683 -1.73 -19.08 -22.63
N ILE A 684 -2.75 -18.38 -22.11
CA ILE A 684 -3.47 -18.75 -20.88
C ILE A 684 -4.91 -19.08 -21.25
N ASN A 685 -5.27 -20.37 -21.18
CA ASN A 685 -6.60 -20.88 -21.44
C ASN A 685 -7.28 -21.12 -20.09
N GLY A 686 -8.15 -20.19 -19.68
CA GLY A 686 -8.86 -20.30 -18.39
C GLY A 686 -9.91 -21.43 -18.37
N ASN A 687 -10.54 -21.70 -19.52
CA ASN A 687 -11.58 -22.73 -19.70
C ASN A 687 -12.73 -22.65 -18.68
N TYR A 688 -13.08 -21.45 -18.22
CA TYR A 688 -14.19 -21.23 -17.30
C TYR A 688 -15.49 -21.84 -17.84
N PHE A 689 -16.18 -22.64 -17.01
CA PHE A 689 -17.42 -23.32 -17.38
C PHE A 689 -17.31 -24.27 -18.59
N SER A 690 -16.13 -24.88 -18.82
CA SER A 690 -16.00 -26.01 -19.75
C SER A 690 -16.79 -27.23 -19.29
N GLU A 691 -16.97 -27.38 -17.97
CA GLU A 691 -17.87 -28.34 -17.34
C GLU A 691 -19.22 -27.67 -17.03
N ILE A 692 -20.32 -28.18 -17.62
CA ILE A 692 -21.66 -27.59 -17.44
C ILE A 692 -22.10 -27.52 -15.97
N ARG A 693 -21.66 -28.49 -15.16
CA ARG A 693 -21.95 -28.58 -13.71
C ARG A 693 -21.42 -27.40 -12.91
N ASP A 694 -20.32 -26.78 -13.34
CA ASP A 694 -19.79 -25.56 -12.72
C ASP A 694 -20.73 -24.37 -12.95
N LEU A 695 -21.37 -24.32 -14.12
CA LEU A 695 -22.31 -23.28 -14.51
C LEU A 695 -23.67 -23.47 -13.81
N GLU A 696 -24.15 -24.71 -13.72
CA GLU A 696 -25.35 -25.08 -12.96
C GLU A 696 -25.19 -24.70 -11.48
N ALA A 697 -24.10 -25.12 -10.84
CA ALA A 697 -23.79 -24.73 -9.46
C ALA A 697 -23.69 -23.21 -9.28
N THR A 698 -23.09 -22.51 -10.25
CA THR A 698 -23.02 -21.04 -10.24
C THR A 698 -24.40 -20.39 -10.30
N VAL A 699 -25.34 -20.91 -11.10
CA VAL A 699 -26.72 -20.38 -11.18
C VAL A 699 -27.45 -20.56 -9.84
N ASP A 700 -27.36 -21.74 -9.24
CA ASP A 700 -27.94 -22.03 -7.92
C ASP A 700 -27.38 -21.09 -6.84
N GLY A 701 -26.05 -20.98 -6.75
CA GLY A 701 -25.38 -20.13 -5.78
C GLY A 701 -25.69 -18.63 -5.96
N ILE A 702 -25.85 -18.16 -7.21
CA ILE A 702 -26.30 -16.79 -7.50
C ILE A 702 -27.74 -16.59 -7.01
N LYS A 703 -28.67 -17.52 -7.27
CA LYS A 703 -30.05 -17.44 -6.75
C LYS A 703 -30.03 -17.29 -5.22
N MET A 704 -29.37 -18.22 -4.52
CA MET A 704 -29.23 -18.21 -3.05
C MET A 704 -28.66 -16.89 -2.53
N LEU A 705 -27.57 -16.39 -3.11
CA LEU A 705 -26.97 -15.12 -2.71
C LEU A 705 -27.91 -13.92 -2.95
N THR A 706 -28.68 -13.93 -4.04
CA THR A 706 -29.59 -12.82 -4.36
C THR A 706 -30.82 -12.72 -3.45
N GLU A 707 -31.16 -13.78 -2.69
CA GLU A 707 -32.21 -13.71 -1.68
C GLU A 707 -31.90 -12.73 -0.54
N ILE A 708 -30.66 -12.26 -0.42
CA ILE A 708 -30.29 -11.19 0.52
C ILE A 708 -31.13 -9.92 0.33
N VAL A 709 -31.68 -9.65 -0.88
CA VAL A 709 -32.57 -8.49 -1.10
C VAL A 709 -33.91 -8.60 -0.35
N ASN A 710 -34.30 -9.80 0.06
CA ASN A 710 -35.54 -10.07 0.79
C ASN A 710 -35.37 -9.93 2.32
N THR A 711 -34.18 -9.64 2.81
CA THR A 711 -33.87 -9.41 4.24
C THR A 711 -34.39 -8.06 4.75
N PRO A 712 -34.54 -7.86 6.07
CA PRO A 712 -35.03 -6.60 6.64
C PRO A 712 -34.19 -5.38 6.25
N TYR A 713 -32.86 -5.47 6.28
CA TYR A 713 -31.98 -4.34 5.94
C TYR A 713 -32.08 -3.96 4.46
N PHE A 714 -31.93 -4.93 3.55
CA PHE A 714 -31.98 -4.66 2.12
C PHE A 714 -33.37 -4.16 1.67
N LYS A 715 -34.47 -4.63 2.29
CA LYS A 715 -35.80 -4.05 2.13
C LYS A 715 -35.88 -2.60 2.61
N SER A 716 -35.30 -2.27 3.77
CA SER A 716 -35.33 -0.90 4.33
C SER A 716 -34.67 0.16 3.45
N ILE A 717 -33.70 -0.23 2.61
CA ILE A 717 -33.01 0.66 1.65
C ILE A 717 -33.55 0.51 0.21
N ASN A 718 -34.74 -0.08 0.03
CA ASN A 718 -35.36 -0.38 -1.28
C ASN A 718 -34.37 -1.04 -2.26
N ALA A 719 -33.69 -2.10 -1.81
CA ALA A 719 -32.68 -2.77 -2.61
C ALA A 719 -33.27 -3.75 -3.63
N PHE A 720 -32.59 -3.90 -4.76
CA PHE A 720 -32.95 -4.86 -5.81
C PHE A 720 -31.73 -5.29 -6.62
N VAL A 721 -31.83 -6.46 -7.25
CA VAL A 721 -30.84 -6.97 -8.21
C VAL A 721 -31.06 -6.27 -9.56
N GLN A 722 -30.02 -5.69 -10.14
CA GLN A 722 -30.12 -5.00 -11.43
C GLN A 722 -30.06 -5.98 -12.62
N ARG A 723 -30.92 -5.76 -13.62
CA ARG A 723 -30.74 -6.36 -14.95
C ARG A 723 -29.66 -5.60 -15.72
N VAL A 724 -28.43 -6.11 -15.72
CA VAL A 724 -27.32 -5.54 -16.49
C VAL A 724 -27.60 -5.71 -17.99
N ASN A 725 -27.25 -4.71 -18.80
CA ASN A 725 -27.36 -4.77 -20.26
C ASN A 725 -26.23 -5.64 -20.83
N ILE A 726 -26.58 -6.85 -21.30
CA ILE A 726 -25.66 -7.76 -21.98
C ILE A 726 -26.39 -8.25 -23.23
N PRO A 727 -26.04 -7.76 -24.45
CA PRO A 727 -26.79 -8.03 -25.67
C PRO A 727 -27.07 -9.52 -25.92
N GLN A 728 -26.11 -10.39 -25.60
CA GLN A 728 -26.20 -11.85 -25.73
C GLN A 728 -27.27 -12.48 -24.81
N CYS A 729 -27.58 -11.84 -23.69
CA CYS A 729 -28.47 -12.33 -22.64
C CYS A 729 -29.80 -11.56 -22.56
N ASN A 730 -29.95 -10.47 -23.32
CA ASN A 730 -31.17 -9.67 -23.34
C ASN A 730 -32.41 -10.43 -23.85
N LYS A 731 -32.20 -11.52 -24.61
CA LYS A 731 -33.25 -12.44 -25.09
C LYS A 731 -33.86 -13.38 -24.03
N TYR A 732 -33.32 -13.43 -22.82
CA TYR A 732 -33.83 -14.30 -21.74
C TYR A 732 -34.61 -13.51 -20.69
N ASP A 733 -35.54 -14.16 -20.00
CA ASP A 733 -36.29 -13.54 -18.91
C ASP A 733 -35.40 -13.23 -17.71
N PHE A 734 -35.63 -12.09 -17.06
CA PHE A 734 -34.75 -11.66 -15.97
C PHE A 734 -34.84 -12.61 -14.77
N LYS A 735 -33.68 -12.93 -14.16
CA LYS A 735 -33.50 -13.94 -13.12
C LYS A 735 -33.81 -15.40 -13.51
N SER A 736 -34.19 -15.69 -14.76
CA SER A 736 -34.29 -17.09 -15.22
C SER A 736 -32.92 -17.79 -15.23
N ASP A 737 -32.93 -19.10 -15.15
CA ASP A 737 -31.74 -19.95 -15.25
C ASP A 737 -30.94 -19.65 -16.52
N SER A 738 -31.60 -19.58 -17.67
CA SER A 738 -30.96 -19.22 -18.96
C SER A 738 -30.36 -17.82 -18.96
N TYR A 739 -30.97 -16.85 -18.24
CA TYR A 739 -30.37 -15.53 -18.04
C TYR A 739 -29.10 -15.63 -17.19
N TRP A 740 -29.13 -16.36 -16.06
CA TRP A 740 -27.96 -16.48 -15.18
C TRP A 740 -26.82 -17.30 -15.79
N GLN A 741 -27.11 -18.38 -16.52
CA GLN A 741 -26.13 -19.13 -17.31
C GLN A 741 -25.43 -18.20 -18.31
N CYS A 742 -26.20 -17.43 -19.08
CA CYS A 742 -25.66 -16.47 -20.03
C CYS A 742 -24.88 -15.34 -19.31
N TYR A 743 -25.39 -14.85 -18.19
CA TYR A 743 -24.75 -13.79 -17.40
C TYR A 743 -23.36 -14.23 -16.92
N ALA A 744 -23.26 -15.41 -16.31
CA ALA A 744 -21.99 -15.98 -15.87
C ALA A 744 -21.02 -16.16 -17.06
N ILE A 745 -21.44 -16.83 -18.14
CA ILE A 745 -20.63 -17.01 -19.36
C ILE A 745 -20.02 -15.70 -19.90
N ASN A 746 -20.80 -14.62 -19.91
CA ASN A 746 -20.38 -13.36 -20.52
C ASN A 746 -19.64 -12.43 -19.56
N THR A 747 -19.91 -12.51 -18.25
CA THR A 747 -19.30 -11.62 -17.22
C THR A 747 -18.19 -12.25 -16.39
N CYS A 748 -17.94 -13.57 -16.53
CA CYS A 748 -16.93 -14.29 -15.77
C CYS A 748 -15.55 -13.62 -15.86
N SER A 749 -14.98 -13.36 -14.69
CA SER A 749 -13.60 -12.92 -14.48
C SER A 749 -12.87 -13.97 -13.61
N THR A 750 -11.69 -13.61 -13.12
CA THR A 750 -10.93 -14.31 -12.08
C THR A 750 -10.94 -13.49 -10.78
N VAL A 751 -10.82 -14.14 -9.62
CA VAL A 751 -10.44 -13.50 -8.33
C VAL A 751 -8.93 -13.64 -8.02
N TYR A 752 -8.15 -13.96 -9.06
CA TYR A 752 -6.69 -13.97 -9.13
C TYR A 752 -5.99 -15.11 -8.38
N HIS A 753 -6.61 -16.29 -8.34
CA HIS A 753 -6.13 -17.47 -7.60
C HIS A 753 -5.65 -18.65 -8.50
N PRO A 754 -4.98 -18.48 -9.65
CA PRO A 754 -4.59 -19.62 -10.48
C PRO A 754 -3.59 -20.55 -9.78
N VAL A 755 -3.80 -21.87 -9.88
CA VAL A 755 -2.98 -22.94 -9.28
C VAL A 755 -2.83 -24.16 -10.21
N GLY A 756 -2.02 -25.14 -9.81
CA GLY A 756 -2.04 -26.51 -10.35
C GLY A 756 -1.30 -26.79 -11.66
N THR A 757 -0.74 -25.77 -12.31
CA THR A 757 -0.01 -25.87 -13.59
C THR A 757 1.31 -26.64 -13.56
N ALA A 758 1.77 -27.06 -12.38
CA ALA A 758 2.88 -27.97 -12.16
C ALA A 758 2.54 -28.97 -11.04
N LYS A 759 1.30 -29.50 -11.04
CA LYS A 759 0.75 -30.23 -9.89
C LYS A 759 1.63 -31.35 -9.35
N MET A 760 1.56 -31.55 -8.04
CA MET A 760 2.12 -32.71 -7.36
C MET A 760 1.24 -33.95 -7.53
N GLY A 761 1.88 -35.12 -7.53
CA GLY A 761 1.22 -36.41 -7.52
C GLY A 761 2.19 -37.57 -7.75
N PRO A 762 1.72 -38.82 -7.65
CA PRO A 762 2.59 -40.01 -7.67
C PRO A 762 3.06 -40.43 -9.07
N ASN A 763 2.52 -39.86 -10.16
CA ASN A 763 2.72 -40.36 -11.53
C ASN A 763 3.27 -39.27 -12.48
N PRO A 764 4.47 -39.44 -13.08
CA PRO A 764 5.06 -38.46 -14.00
C PRO A 764 4.29 -38.29 -15.32
N ARG A 765 3.30 -39.15 -15.64
CA ARG A 765 2.45 -39.01 -16.82
C ARG A 765 1.38 -37.94 -16.67
N ASP A 766 0.94 -37.66 -15.44
CA ASP A 766 -0.15 -36.70 -15.15
C ASP A 766 0.26 -35.57 -14.19
N SER A 767 1.39 -35.73 -13.50
CA SER A 767 1.91 -34.83 -12.46
C SER A 767 3.32 -34.35 -12.82
N VAL A 768 3.69 -33.13 -12.42
CA VAL A 768 5.00 -32.51 -12.75
C VAL A 768 6.01 -32.70 -11.64
N VAL A 769 5.55 -32.64 -10.38
CA VAL A 769 6.40 -32.88 -9.21
C VAL A 769 5.90 -34.04 -8.37
N ASN A 770 6.79 -34.63 -7.57
CA ASN A 770 6.43 -35.65 -6.58
C ASN A 770 5.94 -35.04 -5.26
N ASN A 771 5.55 -35.90 -4.32
CA ASN A 771 5.17 -35.56 -2.93
C ASN A 771 6.22 -34.71 -2.15
N PHE A 772 7.47 -34.66 -2.60
CA PHE A 772 8.58 -33.85 -2.05
C PHE A 772 8.91 -32.60 -2.91
N LEU A 773 7.99 -32.24 -3.81
CA LEU A 773 8.06 -31.07 -4.71
C LEU A 773 9.15 -31.11 -5.80
N LYS A 774 9.84 -32.24 -5.98
CA LYS A 774 10.91 -32.41 -6.98
C LYS A 774 10.33 -32.67 -8.38
N VAL A 775 10.89 -32.04 -9.40
CA VAL A 775 10.48 -32.21 -10.80
C VAL A 775 10.81 -33.61 -11.29
N TYR A 776 9.84 -34.31 -11.88
CA TYR A 776 10.06 -35.65 -12.40
C TYR A 776 11.08 -35.66 -13.54
N GLY A 777 11.99 -36.64 -13.52
CA GLY A 777 13.02 -36.81 -14.55
C GLY A 777 14.15 -35.77 -14.55
N VAL A 778 14.16 -34.79 -13.64
CA VAL A 778 15.23 -33.79 -13.52
C VAL A 778 15.81 -33.77 -12.10
N MET A 779 17.10 -34.06 -11.96
CA MET A 779 17.80 -33.97 -10.68
C MET A 779 18.06 -32.51 -10.28
N ARG A 780 18.01 -32.25 -8.96
CA ARG A 780 18.31 -30.95 -8.34
C ARG A 780 17.42 -29.78 -8.81
N LEU A 781 16.19 -30.11 -9.22
CA LEU A 781 15.17 -29.14 -9.62
C LEU A 781 13.88 -29.35 -8.81
N ARG A 782 13.42 -28.30 -8.12
CA ARG A 782 12.22 -28.32 -7.26
C ARG A 782 11.28 -27.18 -7.63
N VAL A 783 9.97 -27.35 -7.40
CA VAL A 783 8.97 -26.28 -7.55
C VAL A 783 8.31 -26.01 -6.21
N ILE A 784 8.41 -24.78 -5.71
CA ILE A 784 7.78 -24.36 -4.46
C ILE A 784 7.00 -23.06 -4.72
N ASP A 785 5.81 -23.19 -5.31
CA ASP A 785 4.78 -22.15 -5.41
C ASP A 785 3.39 -22.79 -5.68
N ALA A 786 2.36 -21.97 -5.87
CA ALA A 786 0.97 -22.41 -6.04
C ALA A 786 0.71 -23.30 -7.28
N SER A 787 1.65 -23.39 -8.23
CA SER A 787 1.55 -24.33 -9.35
C SER A 787 1.50 -25.80 -8.91
N ILE A 788 1.97 -26.15 -7.71
CA ILE A 788 2.02 -27.56 -7.26
C ILE A 788 0.68 -28.11 -6.72
N MET A 789 -0.29 -27.26 -6.41
CA MET A 789 -1.55 -27.70 -5.78
C MET A 789 -2.36 -28.62 -6.73
N PRO A 790 -2.69 -29.87 -6.35
CA PRO A 790 -3.38 -30.80 -7.25
C PRO A 790 -4.85 -30.41 -7.48
N SER A 791 -5.48 -29.90 -6.42
CA SER A 791 -6.74 -29.14 -6.45
C SER A 791 -6.56 -27.78 -5.76
N ILE A 792 -7.37 -26.80 -6.14
CA ILE A 792 -7.43 -25.52 -5.44
C ILE A 792 -8.08 -25.66 -4.04
N THR A 793 -7.72 -24.76 -3.13
CA THR A 793 -8.22 -24.73 -1.75
C THR A 793 -9.46 -23.85 -1.62
N SER A 794 -10.33 -24.15 -0.66
CA SER A 794 -11.51 -23.39 -0.25
C SER A 794 -11.17 -21.94 0.19
N GLY A 795 -11.09 -21.01 -0.76
CA GLY A 795 -10.88 -19.56 -0.53
C GLY A 795 -9.56 -19.00 -1.09
N ASN A 796 -8.99 -17.99 -0.44
CA ASN A 796 -7.91 -17.18 -1.02
C ASN A 796 -6.52 -17.85 -0.93
N THR A 797 -5.95 -18.24 -2.08
CA THR A 797 -4.77 -19.13 -2.17
C THR A 797 -3.43 -18.57 -1.65
N ASN A 798 -3.38 -17.33 -1.16
CA ASN A 798 -2.12 -16.73 -0.67
C ASN A 798 -1.58 -17.41 0.60
N ALA A 799 -2.44 -17.78 1.56
CA ALA A 799 -1.99 -18.48 2.76
C ALA A 799 -1.50 -19.91 2.46
N PRO A 800 -2.24 -20.75 1.70
CA PRO A 800 -1.72 -22.01 1.14
C PRO A 800 -0.36 -21.87 0.44
N THR A 801 -0.15 -20.80 -0.32
CA THR A 801 1.14 -20.55 -0.99
C THR A 801 2.29 -20.25 -0.01
N ILE A 802 2.01 -19.60 1.12
CA ILE A 802 2.99 -19.35 2.19
C ILE A 802 3.30 -20.66 2.94
N MET A 803 2.26 -21.45 3.25
CA MET A 803 2.36 -22.78 3.87
C MET A 803 3.23 -23.75 3.03
N ILE A 804 3.00 -23.81 1.71
CA ILE A 804 3.85 -24.55 0.75
C ILE A 804 5.31 -24.06 0.81
N GLY A 805 5.52 -22.74 0.95
CA GLY A 805 6.85 -22.15 1.13
C GLY A 805 7.56 -22.59 2.41
N GLU A 806 6.86 -22.64 3.54
CA GLU A 806 7.39 -23.13 4.81
C GLU A 806 7.74 -24.62 4.72
N MET A 807 6.77 -25.43 4.30
CA MET A 807 6.86 -26.88 4.22
C MET A 807 7.95 -27.34 3.23
N GLY A 808 7.98 -26.74 2.03
CA GLY A 808 9.01 -27.02 1.03
C GLY A 808 10.41 -26.61 1.49
N SER A 809 10.54 -25.54 2.30
CA SER A 809 11.84 -25.15 2.87
C SER A 809 12.36 -26.15 3.91
N ASP A 810 11.47 -26.74 4.70
CA ASP A 810 11.85 -27.76 5.68
C ASP A 810 12.08 -29.13 5.02
N MET A 811 11.41 -29.46 3.91
CA MET A 811 11.75 -30.61 3.06
C MET A 811 13.18 -30.52 2.51
N ILE A 812 13.62 -29.33 2.05
CA ILE A 812 15.00 -29.11 1.61
C ILE A 812 15.97 -29.22 2.80
N LYS A 813 15.62 -28.66 3.96
CA LYS A 813 16.43 -28.77 5.18
C LYS A 813 16.64 -30.23 5.61
N ALA A 814 15.58 -31.02 5.65
CA ALA A 814 15.63 -32.43 6.03
C ALA A 814 16.54 -33.26 5.11
N GLU A 815 16.62 -32.91 3.82
CA GLU A 815 17.46 -33.60 2.84
C GLU A 815 18.92 -33.16 2.88
N TYR A 816 19.19 -31.85 2.95
CA TYR A 816 20.55 -31.32 2.78
C TYR A 816 21.30 -31.05 4.10
N LEU A 817 20.63 -31.00 5.26
CA LEU A 817 21.34 -30.87 6.54
C LEU A 817 22.11 -32.13 6.93
N SER A 818 21.70 -33.32 6.47
CA SER A 818 22.43 -34.60 6.65
C SER A 818 23.72 -34.71 5.83
N HIS A 819 24.13 -33.66 5.11
CA HIS A 819 25.42 -33.56 4.43
C HIS A 819 26.47 -32.73 5.21
N TYR A 820 26.23 -32.41 6.50
CA TYR A 820 26.98 -31.41 7.27
C TYR A 820 27.16 -31.71 8.77
#